data_AF-A0A2E4J0R9-F1
#
_entry.id   AF-A0A2E4J0R9-F1
#
_cell.length_a   1.000
_cell.length_b   1.000
_cell.length_c   1.000
_cell.angle_alpha   90.00
_cell.angle_beta   90.00
_cell.angle_gamma   90.00
#
_symmetry.space_group_name_H-M   'P 1'
#
loop_
_entity.id
_entity.type
_entity.pdbx_description
1 polymer ?
#
loop_
_entity_poly.entity_id
_entity_poly.type
_entity_poly.pdbx_seq_one_letter_code
_entity_poly.pdbx_strand_id
1 'polypeptide(L)'
;MQTIPLLRLHPSAAPAVRNTQSSCRRRVATDRNFPVYTAAQASSKKLITSWTVWSPGIFLGLTMLCYFMTGLICVSTPPGPTVAYGRHVVPETATCVRVSRHADYVVAEVGIGTPLRIMRVLVNLNAVTDTTALLVHSTRVSESSTVSCDGQVCADVMLMNTRGPNSPQERVIGEFRYANPTTLTSSTSYTIGLDGEMPLRYGNDYFLTSTHMCWIPHDQVVSEEDPGLQMHVVENELCANASDILAYGGALGASPAISRLSKGCGNATDEVVSLFPDEASNEAAWLGLQNSEVYQSAPEDVDARRNVVEIGTTCAASAYPHAHSLFQLDCLSIYTSCETIASVPFRRAATQQMRFELPPSDSSVKPRVWATDDPRLHDLPKLGDNAVNTAIIKLILMVLSALVVWIRSNKVTASHSSLFMFCLRASRCIGSQSQEATKVSNFVIAEDAVIGLVAIGARLAVSAWRIVSLTADNQLRAPTIQIIASVLSLLHWVVRNFVLKHECEIPLTKLGGSTAIIDATSAVMLAFASPPLLVSATGRFDSTARMLVALIVATITVPRCLFSTSCCGLLLSFSLEDALRQKPLTSATMAMLPNGGGAKPSKQPHDTVYLVILVASAGAWLFQAASVGVLLADLFCVPLAYSMHRATTGDTLPTALALFLVTTSVGLPAIVNHAVRVAKEPVVEVPDKKN
;
A
#
# COMPACT_ATOMS: atom_id res chain seq x y z
N MET A 1 -29.65 22.40 -4.51
CA MET A 1 -29.34 21.76 -3.20
C MET A 1 -30.65 21.30 -2.58
N GLN A 2 -31.00 20.03 -2.77
CA GLN A 2 -32.20 19.41 -2.20
C GLN A 2 -31.79 18.58 -0.98
N THR A 3 -32.45 18.83 0.14
CA THR A 3 -32.24 18.16 1.43
C THR A 3 -32.91 16.79 1.43
N ILE A 4 -32.12 15.73 1.64
CA ILE A 4 -32.60 14.36 1.82
C ILE A 4 -33.06 14.19 3.27
N PRO A 5 -34.29 13.69 3.55
CA PRO A 5 -34.76 13.48 4.91
C PRO A 5 -34.18 12.18 5.50
N LEU A 6 -33.61 12.29 6.70
CA LEU A 6 -33.13 11.15 7.49
C LEU A 6 -34.31 10.35 8.05
N LEU A 7 -34.44 9.10 7.60
CA LEU A 7 -35.33 8.08 8.17
C LEU A 7 -34.89 7.77 9.63
N ARG A 8 -35.76 8.09 10.60
CA ARG A 8 -35.65 7.57 11.97
C ARG A 8 -36.26 6.17 12.05
N LEU A 9 -35.44 5.15 12.23
CA LEU A 9 -35.89 3.81 12.60
C LEU A 9 -36.03 3.73 14.13
N HIS A 10 -37.26 3.54 14.61
CA HIS A 10 -37.54 3.18 16.00
C HIS A 10 -37.19 1.70 16.25
N PRO A 11 -36.47 1.34 17.31
CA PRO A 11 -36.30 -0.05 17.69
C PRO A 11 -37.60 -0.60 18.31
N SER A 12 -38.09 -1.70 17.73
CA SER A 12 -39.19 -2.51 18.25
C SER A 12 -38.88 -3.04 19.64
N ALA A 13 -39.80 -2.84 20.58
CA ALA A 13 -39.76 -3.41 21.92
C ALA A 13 -39.73 -4.95 21.87
N ALA A 14 -38.76 -5.56 22.54
CA ALA A 14 -38.70 -7.01 22.75
C ALA A 14 -39.67 -7.43 23.88
N PRO A 15 -40.30 -8.60 23.80
CA PRO A 15 -41.27 -9.05 24.80
C PRO A 15 -40.58 -9.46 26.10
N ALA A 16 -41.20 -9.06 27.22
CA ALA A 16 -40.78 -9.42 28.57
C ALA A 16 -40.93 -10.94 28.81
N VAL A 17 -39.81 -11.63 29.02
CA VAL A 17 -39.77 -13.04 29.40
C VAL A 17 -40.00 -13.16 30.92
N ARG A 18 -41.06 -13.88 31.29
CA ARG A 18 -41.43 -14.26 32.66
C ARG A 18 -40.34 -15.15 33.28
N ASN A 19 -39.75 -14.69 34.39
CA ASN A 19 -38.92 -15.50 35.26
C ASN A 19 -39.79 -16.48 36.07
N THR A 20 -39.79 -17.76 35.71
CA THR A 20 -40.24 -18.84 36.59
C THR A 20 -39.09 -19.25 37.52
N GLN A 21 -39.18 -18.87 38.80
CA GLN A 21 -38.29 -19.35 39.85
C GLN A 21 -38.64 -20.79 40.21
N SER A 22 -37.80 -21.75 39.83
CA SER A 22 -37.82 -23.11 40.39
C SER A 22 -36.88 -23.20 41.59
N SER A 23 -37.44 -23.40 42.78
CA SER A 23 -36.70 -23.58 44.02
C SER A 23 -35.95 -24.92 44.03
N CYS A 24 -34.61 -24.89 44.06
CA CYS A 24 -33.80 -26.08 44.31
C CYS A 24 -33.10 -25.92 45.67
N ARG A 25 -33.64 -26.60 46.68
CA ARG A 25 -33.13 -26.64 48.07
C ARG A 25 -31.89 -27.52 48.12
N ARG A 26 -30.69 -26.97 48.39
CA ARG A 26 -29.45 -27.73 48.64
C ARG A 26 -29.22 -27.86 50.14
N ARG A 27 -28.94 -29.08 50.61
CA ARG A 27 -28.44 -29.36 51.97
C ARG A 27 -26.98 -28.91 52.07
N VAL A 28 -26.67 -28.20 53.15
CA VAL A 28 -25.32 -27.82 53.57
C VAL A 28 -24.82 -28.90 54.53
N ALA A 29 -23.66 -29.49 54.22
CA ALA A 29 -22.87 -30.26 55.16
C ALA A 29 -21.74 -29.37 55.66
N THR A 30 -21.74 -29.06 56.95
CA THR A 30 -20.72 -28.29 57.64
C THR A 30 -19.57 -29.19 58.05
N ASP A 31 -18.42 -29.07 57.41
CA ASP A 31 -17.14 -29.57 57.95
C ASP A 31 -16.23 -28.38 58.25
N ARG A 32 -16.03 -28.14 59.55
CA ARG A 32 -15.07 -27.19 60.11
C ARG A 32 -13.77 -27.97 60.36
N ASN A 33 -12.74 -27.71 59.57
CA ASN A 33 -11.34 -27.87 59.97
C ASN A 33 -10.46 -27.04 59.03
N PHE A 34 -10.07 -25.84 59.46
CA PHE A 34 -9.07 -25.02 58.76
C PHE A 34 -7.75 -25.07 59.53
N PRO A 35 -6.61 -25.39 58.88
CA PRO A 35 -5.31 -25.18 59.48
C PRO A 35 -4.99 -23.68 59.56
N VAL A 36 -4.44 -23.27 60.71
CA VAL A 36 -3.95 -21.92 60.96
C VAL A 36 -2.75 -21.63 60.06
N TYR A 37 -2.90 -20.66 59.16
CA TYR A 37 -1.84 -20.20 58.25
C TYR A 37 -0.93 -19.17 58.95
N THR A 38 0.39 -19.38 58.87
CA THR A 38 1.42 -18.52 59.46
C THR A 38 1.71 -17.25 58.64
N ALA A 39 2.14 -16.18 59.33
CA ALA A 39 2.28 -14.81 58.85
C ALA A 39 3.29 -14.58 57.70
N ALA A 40 4.13 -15.56 57.35
CA ALA A 40 5.08 -15.46 56.23
C ALA A 40 4.41 -15.44 54.83
N GLN A 41 3.13 -15.84 54.73
CA GLN A 41 2.36 -15.78 53.47
C GLN A 41 1.71 -14.43 53.16
N ALA A 42 1.75 -13.46 54.07
CA ALA A 42 1.08 -12.17 53.85
C ALA A 42 1.82 -11.26 52.84
N SER A 43 3.16 -11.38 52.75
CA SER A 43 3.99 -10.60 51.83
C SER A 43 3.83 -11.03 50.36
N SER A 44 3.92 -12.35 50.08
CA SER A 44 3.76 -12.91 48.73
C SER A 44 2.35 -12.69 48.16
N LYS A 45 1.30 -12.72 49.00
CA LYS A 45 -0.08 -12.47 48.57
C LYS A 45 -0.28 -11.03 48.06
N LYS A 46 0.39 -10.02 48.62
CA LYS A 46 0.28 -8.63 48.14
C LYS A 46 0.90 -8.43 46.77
N LEU A 47 2.02 -9.11 46.47
CA LEU A 47 2.68 -8.99 45.16
C LEU A 47 1.86 -9.67 44.04
N ILE A 48 1.34 -10.87 44.31
CA ILE A 48 0.57 -11.66 43.33
C ILE A 48 -0.78 -11.01 43.02
N THR A 49 -1.48 -10.48 44.03
CA THR A 49 -2.75 -9.75 43.83
C THR A 49 -2.55 -8.43 43.09
N SER A 50 -1.38 -7.80 43.22
CA SER A 50 -1.03 -6.63 42.40
C SER A 50 -0.85 -7.02 40.93
N TRP A 51 -0.12 -8.12 40.64
CA TRP A 51 0.16 -8.53 39.26
C TRP A 51 -1.09 -8.83 38.44
N THR A 52 -2.08 -9.54 39.00
CA THR A 52 -3.32 -9.89 38.28
C THR A 52 -4.19 -8.67 37.93
N VAL A 53 -4.09 -7.60 38.71
CA VAL A 53 -4.79 -6.34 38.46
C VAL A 53 -4.10 -5.52 37.38
N TRP A 54 -2.76 -5.44 37.42
CA TRP A 54 -2.00 -4.59 36.50
C TRP A 54 -1.64 -5.26 35.17
N SER A 55 -1.58 -6.59 35.11
CA SER A 55 -1.15 -7.34 33.91
C SER A 55 -1.87 -6.90 32.63
N PRO A 56 -3.21 -6.72 32.58
CA PRO A 56 -3.87 -6.42 31.32
C PRO A 56 -3.53 -5.01 30.82
N GLY A 57 -3.33 -4.07 31.74
CA GLY A 57 -2.90 -2.70 31.45
C GLY A 57 -1.44 -2.64 30.98
N ILE A 58 -0.55 -3.44 31.57
CA ILE A 58 0.85 -3.56 31.14
C ILE A 58 0.92 -4.09 29.70
N PHE A 59 0.20 -5.18 29.40
CA PHE A 59 0.18 -5.74 28.04
C PHE A 59 -0.49 -4.80 27.02
N LEU A 60 -1.51 -4.04 27.44
CA LEU A 60 -2.10 -2.98 26.62
C LEU A 60 -1.05 -1.92 26.26
N GLY A 61 -0.38 -1.38 27.29
CA GLY A 61 0.65 -0.35 27.13
C GLY A 61 1.83 -0.83 26.30
N LEU A 62 2.30 -2.06 26.52
CA LEU A 62 3.36 -2.67 25.74
C LEU A 62 2.97 -2.82 24.26
N THR A 63 1.73 -3.23 23.98
CA THR A 63 1.23 -3.36 22.60
C THR A 63 1.15 -2.00 21.91
N MET A 64 0.65 -0.97 22.60
CA MET A 64 0.61 0.39 22.08
C MET A 64 2.01 0.92 21.82
N LEU A 65 2.95 0.69 22.75
CA LEU A 65 4.34 1.08 22.61
C LEU A 65 5.00 0.37 21.42
N CYS A 66 4.80 -0.94 21.25
CA CYS A 66 5.34 -1.69 20.11
C CYS A 66 4.81 -1.16 18.78
N TYR A 67 3.49 -0.97 18.65
CA TYR A 67 2.87 -0.37 17.46
C TYR A 67 3.45 1.02 17.15
N PHE A 68 3.52 1.88 18.18
CA PHE A 68 3.95 3.26 18.02
C PHE A 68 5.44 3.37 17.69
N MET A 69 6.30 2.65 18.42
CA MET A 69 7.75 2.67 18.22
C MET A 69 8.15 2.09 16.87
N THR A 70 7.52 0.99 16.44
CA THR A 70 7.80 0.43 15.11
C THR A 70 7.37 1.36 13.99
N GLY A 71 6.18 1.98 14.10
CA GLY A 71 5.74 3.00 13.16
C GLY A 71 6.66 4.23 13.13
N LEU A 72 7.09 4.73 14.29
CA LEU A 72 8.07 5.83 14.37
C LEU A 72 9.41 5.46 13.75
N ILE A 73 9.95 4.28 14.05
CA ILE A 73 11.21 3.81 13.45
C ILE A 73 11.07 3.76 11.93
N CYS A 74 9.94 3.27 11.42
CA CYS A 74 9.69 3.18 9.98
C CYS A 74 9.58 4.55 9.32
N VAL A 75 8.86 5.50 9.94
CA VAL A 75 8.76 6.88 9.46
C VAL A 75 10.12 7.59 9.50
N SER A 76 10.91 7.37 10.55
CA SER A 76 12.26 7.96 10.70
C SER A 76 13.31 7.34 9.78
N THR A 77 13.03 6.16 9.23
CA THR A 77 13.88 5.50 8.23
C THR A 77 13.04 5.22 6.98
N PRO A 78 12.60 6.29 6.28
CA PRO A 78 11.72 6.13 5.16
C PRO A 78 12.47 5.45 4.01
N PRO A 79 11.80 4.60 3.23
CA PRO A 79 12.35 4.07 1.98
C PRO A 79 12.68 5.23 1.04
N GLY A 80 13.92 5.27 0.55
CA GLY A 80 14.40 6.32 -0.34
C GLY A 80 13.86 6.15 -1.77
N PRO A 81 13.66 7.26 -2.51
CA PRO A 81 13.32 7.19 -3.92
C PRO A 81 14.45 6.54 -4.74
N THR A 82 14.12 6.22 -5.99
CA THR A 82 15.07 5.70 -6.96
C THR A 82 16.22 6.66 -7.18
N VAL A 83 17.42 6.29 -6.72
CA VAL A 83 18.66 7.05 -6.93
C VAL A 83 19.48 6.59 -8.12
N ALA A 84 19.07 5.50 -8.77
CA ALA A 84 19.86 4.86 -9.81
C ALA A 84 19.05 4.62 -11.09
N TYR A 85 19.73 4.81 -12.21
CA TYR A 85 19.37 4.32 -13.53
C TYR A 85 20.12 2.99 -13.75
N GLY A 86 19.40 1.87 -13.76
CA GLY A 86 20.03 0.55 -13.85
C GLY A 86 21.10 0.34 -12.76
N ARG A 87 22.37 0.22 -13.17
CA ARG A 87 23.54 0.10 -12.27
C ARG A 87 24.21 1.43 -11.93
N HIS A 88 23.84 2.51 -12.61
CA HIS A 88 24.47 3.82 -12.48
C HIS A 88 23.70 4.68 -11.49
N VAL A 89 24.41 5.28 -10.53
CA VAL A 89 23.82 6.22 -9.58
C VAL A 89 23.67 7.58 -10.27
N VAL A 90 22.49 8.19 -10.15
CA VAL A 90 22.26 9.57 -10.61
C VAL A 90 23.16 10.50 -9.80
N PRO A 91 23.99 11.34 -10.43
CA PRO A 91 24.91 12.21 -9.71
C PRO A 91 24.20 13.11 -8.70
N GLU A 92 24.85 13.35 -7.56
CA GLU A 92 24.33 14.27 -6.53
C GLU A 92 24.28 15.73 -6.99
N THR A 93 24.95 16.08 -8.10
CA THR A 93 24.87 17.40 -8.73
C THR A 93 23.66 17.56 -9.66
N ALA A 94 22.89 16.49 -9.88
CA ALA A 94 21.75 16.52 -10.78
C ALA A 94 20.61 17.37 -10.25
N THR A 95 20.03 18.17 -11.13
CA THR A 95 18.74 18.82 -10.86
C THR A 95 17.63 17.89 -11.28
N CYS A 96 16.69 17.61 -10.37
CA CYS A 96 15.63 16.65 -10.58
C CYS A 96 14.25 17.29 -10.37
N VAL A 97 13.30 16.83 -11.17
CA VAL A 97 11.87 17.04 -10.99
C VAL A 97 11.17 15.70 -10.84
N ARG A 98 10.09 15.69 -10.07
CA ARG A 98 9.30 14.47 -9.87
C ARG A 98 8.48 14.20 -11.12
N VAL A 99 8.42 12.93 -11.51
CA VAL A 99 7.63 12.51 -12.66
C VAL A 99 6.63 11.43 -12.32
N SER A 100 5.51 11.48 -13.01
CA SER A 100 4.49 10.44 -13.07
C SER A 100 4.60 9.73 -14.41
N ARG A 101 4.92 8.43 -14.38
CA ARG A 101 5.00 7.57 -15.56
C ARG A 101 3.61 7.07 -15.96
N HIS A 102 3.29 7.18 -17.24
CA HIS A 102 2.11 6.57 -17.88
C HIS A 102 2.57 5.57 -18.94
N ALA A 103 1.64 4.80 -19.52
CA ALA A 103 1.98 3.87 -20.60
C ALA A 103 2.54 4.62 -21.82
N ASP A 104 1.90 5.71 -22.24
CA ASP A 104 2.23 6.34 -23.52
C ASP A 104 3.05 7.62 -23.38
N TYR A 105 3.17 8.17 -22.16
CA TYR A 105 3.89 9.44 -21.93
C TYR A 105 4.40 9.57 -20.48
N VAL A 106 5.17 10.64 -20.23
CA VAL A 106 5.66 11.01 -18.89
C VAL A 106 5.22 12.42 -18.54
N VAL A 107 4.76 12.61 -17.31
CA VAL A 107 4.38 13.93 -16.78
C VAL A 107 5.37 14.35 -15.72
N ALA A 108 6.02 15.49 -15.90
CA ALA A 108 6.74 16.15 -14.82
C ALA A 108 5.79 17.05 -14.02
N GLU A 109 5.93 17.01 -12.71
CA GLU A 109 5.15 17.82 -11.79
C GLU A 109 6.05 18.90 -11.20
N VAL A 110 5.93 20.12 -11.72
CA VAL A 110 6.79 21.24 -11.37
C VAL A 110 5.98 22.26 -10.58
N GLY A 111 6.39 22.54 -9.34
CA GLY A 111 5.81 23.62 -8.56
C GLY A 111 6.35 24.95 -9.08
N ILE A 112 5.49 25.84 -9.59
CA ILE A 112 5.86 27.16 -10.14
C ILE A 112 5.05 28.25 -9.42
N GLY A 113 5.72 29.36 -9.10
CA GLY A 113 5.15 30.62 -8.66
C GLY A 113 4.97 30.83 -7.17
N THR A 114 4.44 32.00 -6.82
CA THR A 114 4.11 32.41 -5.45
C THR A 114 2.69 32.97 -5.39
N PRO A 115 1.70 32.26 -4.79
CA PRO A 115 1.82 30.97 -4.12
C PRO A 115 2.14 29.84 -5.10
N LEU A 116 2.85 28.82 -4.60
CA LEU A 116 3.27 27.67 -5.41
C LEU A 116 2.07 26.90 -5.96
N ARG A 117 2.06 26.69 -7.28
CA ARG A 117 1.09 25.86 -7.99
C ARG A 117 1.83 24.73 -8.69
N ILE A 118 1.34 23.49 -8.52
CA ILE A 118 1.87 22.34 -9.26
C ILE A 118 1.34 22.42 -10.69
N MET A 119 2.24 22.61 -11.64
CA MET A 119 1.99 22.49 -13.08
C MET A 119 2.35 21.09 -13.52
N ARG A 120 1.47 20.45 -14.29
CA ARG A 120 1.71 19.13 -14.87
C ARG A 120 2.17 19.31 -16.31
N VAL A 121 3.45 19.06 -16.59
CA VAL A 121 4.02 19.28 -17.93
C VAL A 121 4.40 17.96 -18.59
N LEU A 122 4.17 17.84 -19.89
CA LEU A 122 4.58 16.67 -20.67
C LEU A 122 6.10 16.67 -20.80
N VAL A 123 6.77 15.60 -20.39
CA VAL A 123 8.19 15.43 -20.73
C VAL A 123 8.25 14.98 -22.19
N ASN A 124 8.51 15.92 -23.09
CA ASN A 124 8.57 15.65 -24.53
C ASN A 124 9.94 15.05 -24.85
N LEU A 125 9.98 13.73 -24.96
CA LEU A 125 11.21 12.97 -25.23
C LEU A 125 11.57 12.93 -26.72
N ASN A 126 10.70 13.43 -27.61
CA ASN A 126 11.02 13.59 -29.03
C ASN A 126 11.75 14.92 -29.26
N ALA A 127 11.21 16.00 -28.71
CA ALA A 127 11.68 17.35 -29.01
C ALA A 127 12.99 17.71 -28.28
N VAL A 128 13.93 18.30 -29.02
CA VAL A 128 15.21 18.82 -28.52
C VAL A 128 15.32 20.30 -28.86
N THR A 129 15.76 21.13 -27.91
CA THR A 129 15.91 22.58 -28.12
C THR A 129 17.25 23.10 -27.62
N ASP A 130 17.75 24.17 -28.25
CA ASP A 130 18.90 24.95 -27.74
C ASP A 130 18.47 25.96 -26.64
N THR A 131 17.17 26.28 -26.59
CA THR A 131 16.63 27.35 -25.74
C THR A 131 16.15 26.83 -24.37
N THR A 132 15.39 27.66 -23.64
CA THR A 132 14.71 27.24 -22.41
C THR A 132 13.84 26.02 -22.68
N ALA A 133 14.11 24.92 -21.98
CA ALA A 133 13.34 23.69 -22.13
C ALA A 133 11.87 23.93 -21.79
N LEU A 134 11.57 24.41 -20.59
CA LEU A 134 10.19 24.46 -20.10
C LEU A 134 9.29 25.42 -20.89
N LEU A 135 8.25 24.90 -21.52
CA LEU A 135 7.16 25.63 -22.15
C LEU A 135 5.91 25.50 -21.27
N VAL A 136 5.29 26.61 -20.89
CA VAL A 136 4.07 26.62 -20.07
C VAL A 136 2.97 27.38 -20.80
N HIS A 137 1.79 26.78 -20.89
CA HIS A 137 0.61 27.39 -21.49
C HIS A 137 -0.57 27.51 -20.53
N SER A 138 -0.37 27.16 -19.25
CA SER A 138 -1.36 27.35 -18.21
C SER A 138 -1.49 28.80 -17.77
N THR A 139 -2.72 29.33 -17.77
CA THR A 139 -3.01 30.68 -17.28
C THR A 139 -2.71 30.84 -15.79
N ARG A 140 -2.62 29.74 -15.04
CA ARG A 140 -2.32 29.74 -13.60
C ARG A 140 -0.98 30.37 -13.25
N VAL A 141 -0.03 30.38 -14.18
CA VAL A 141 1.28 31.03 -13.97
C VAL A 141 1.13 32.54 -13.80
N SER A 142 0.14 33.14 -14.47
CA SER A 142 -0.13 34.58 -14.37
C SER A 142 -0.62 35.03 -12.99
N GLU A 143 -1.03 34.10 -12.12
CA GLU A 143 -1.42 34.39 -10.73
C GLU A 143 -0.22 34.57 -9.79
N SER A 144 1.00 34.24 -10.25
CA SER A 144 2.21 34.31 -9.44
C SER A 144 2.64 35.76 -9.20
N SER A 145 2.94 36.12 -7.96
CA SER A 145 3.46 37.44 -7.62
C SER A 145 4.95 37.61 -7.93
N THR A 146 5.66 36.51 -8.24
CA THR A 146 7.12 36.49 -8.46
C THR A 146 7.51 36.30 -9.93
N VAL A 147 6.52 36.16 -10.83
CA VAL A 147 6.77 36.03 -12.26
C VAL A 147 7.30 37.34 -12.85
N SER A 148 8.36 37.24 -13.64
CA SER A 148 8.93 38.35 -14.41
C SER A 148 9.16 37.88 -15.84
N CYS A 149 8.60 38.58 -16.83
CA CYS A 149 8.70 38.19 -18.24
C CYS A 149 9.41 39.26 -19.07
N ASP A 150 10.28 38.81 -19.96
CA ASP A 150 10.84 39.57 -21.07
C ASP A 150 10.42 38.91 -22.39
N GLY A 151 9.44 39.51 -23.07
CA GLY A 151 8.78 38.91 -24.23
C GLY A 151 8.05 37.61 -23.88
N GLN A 152 8.44 36.50 -24.51
CA GLN A 152 7.87 35.16 -24.24
C GLN A 152 8.61 34.39 -23.15
N VAL A 153 9.80 34.85 -22.73
CA VAL A 153 10.60 34.16 -21.72
C VAL A 153 10.28 34.78 -20.37
N CYS A 154 9.87 33.95 -19.44
CA CYS A 154 9.51 34.32 -18.08
C CYS A 154 10.42 33.59 -17.10
N ALA A 155 10.76 34.26 -16.01
CA ALA A 155 11.43 33.67 -14.86
C ALA A 155 10.48 33.71 -13.66
N ASP A 156 10.44 32.62 -12.90
CA ASP A 156 9.67 32.54 -11.66
C ASP A 156 10.32 31.55 -10.68
N VAL A 157 9.84 31.56 -9.44
CA VAL A 157 10.24 30.59 -8.42
C VAL A 157 9.70 29.21 -8.79
N MET A 158 10.57 28.22 -8.84
CA MET A 158 10.25 26.82 -9.06
C MET A 158 10.71 25.95 -7.89
N LEU A 159 10.02 24.83 -7.66
CA LEU A 159 10.45 23.78 -6.74
C LEU A 159 11.17 22.67 -7.49
N MET A 160 12.43 22.45 -7.14
CA MET A 160 13.26 21.41 -7.73
C MET A 160 14.14 20.75 -6.67
N ASN A 161 14.59 19.54 -6.97
CA ASN A 161 15.56 18.79 -6.19
C ASN A 161 16.95 19.06 -6.80
N THR A 162 17.71 20.00 -6.25
CA THR A 162 18.98 20.50 -6.83
C THR A 162 20.17 19.60 -6.58
N ARG A 163 20.04 18.63 -5.66
CA ARG A 163 21.13 17.76 -5.21
C ARG A 163 20.81 16.28 -5.40
N GLY A 164 20.29 15.93 -6.57
CA GLY A 164 19.83 14.58 -6.92
C GLY A 164 18.45 14.23 -6.34
N PRO A 165 17.93 13.02 -6.63
CA PRO A 165 16.54 12.63 -6.36
C PRO A 165 16.21 12.44 -4.87
N ASN A 166 17.22 12.25 -4.01
CA ASN A 166 17.05 12.14 -2.55
C ASN A 166 17.09 13.51 -1.83
N SER A 167 17.48 14.58 -2.52
CA SER A 167 17.61 15.89 -1.89
C SER A 167 16.24 16.44 -1.47
N PRO A 168 16.17 17.31 -0.44
CA PRO A 168 14.96 18.07 -0.17
C PRO A 168 14.60 18.98 -1.35
N GLN A 169 13.32 19.31 -1.51
CA GLN A 169 12.92 20.29 -2.52
C GLN A 169 13.34 21.70 -2.08
N GLU A 170 14.02 22.41 -2.98
CA GLU A 170 14.51 23.76 -2.81
C GLU A 170 13.82 24.72 -3.78
N ARG A 171 13.73 25.99 -3.40
CA ARG A 171 13.24 27.05 -4.29
C ARG A 171 14.38 27.53 -5.16
N VAL A 172 14.21 27.41 -6.47
CA VAL A 172 15.14 27.90 -7.47
C VAL A 172 14.44 28.90 -8.38
N ILE A 173 15.18 29.83 -8.97
CA ILE A 173 14.64 30.67 -10.04
C ILE A 173 14.80 29.86 -11.32
N GLY A 174 13.69 29.55 -11.97
CA GLY A 174 13.68 28.84 -13.24
C GLY A 174 13.09 29.70 -14.34
N GLU A 175 13.61 29.52 -15.55
CA GLU A 175 13.10 30.17 -16.75
C GLU A 175 12.18 29.22 -17.51
N PHE A 176 11.12 29.78 -18.10
CA PHE A 176 10.18 29.06 -18.95
C PHE A 176 9.64 29.99 -20.04
N ARG A 177 9.21 29.41 -21.15
CA ARG A 177 8.48 30.15 -22.18
C ARG A 177 6.99 30.11 -21.87
N TYR A 178 6.35 31.28 -21.85
CA TYR A 178 4.90 31.37 -21.76
C TYR A 178 4.30 31.42 -23.16
N ALA A 179 3.35 30.54 -23.43
CA ALA A 179 2.58 30.56 -24.66
C ALA A 179 1.09 30.60 -24.35
N ASN A 180 0.33 31.38 -25.12
CA ASN A 180 -1.10 31.52 -24.88
C ASN A 180 -1.81 30.19 -25.23
N PRO A 181 -2.63 29.61 -24.33
CA PRO A 181 -3.31 28.35 -24.61
C PRO A 181 -4.24 28.43 -25.84
N THR A 182 -4.77 29.62 -26.14
CA THR A 182 -5.62 29.84 -27.33
C THR A 182 -4.87 29.68 -28.65
N THR A 183 -3.55 29.83 -28.64
CA THR A 183 -2.70 29.67 -29.83
C THR A 183 -2.13 28.25 -29.97
N LEU A 184 -2.28 27.40 -28.95
CA LEU A 184 -1.68 26.06 -28.86
C LEU A 184 -2.73 24.93 -28.88
N THR A 185 -3.92 25.19 -29.43
CA THR A 185 -5.01 24.19 -29.43
C THR A 185 -4.68 22.86 -30.10
N SER A 186 -3.62 22.80 -30.92
CA SER A 186 -3.12 21.60 -31.57
C SER A 186 -1.98 20.89 -30.83
N SER A 187 -1.42 21.45 -29.75
CA SER A 187 -0.28 20.81 -29.08
C SER A 187 -0.71 19.56 -28.32
N THR A 188 0.11 18.51 -28.35
CA THR A 188 -0.26 17.25 -27.73
C THR A 188 -0.52 17.43 -26.24
N SER A 189 0.32 18.18 -25.52
CA SER A 189 0.12 18.48 -24.10
C SER A 189 -1.23 19.13 -23.78
N TYR A 190 -1.73 20.01 -24.65
CA TYR A 190 -3.03 20.65 -24.47
C TYR A 190 -4.17 19.64 -24.64
N THR A 191 -4.10 18.79 -25.67
CA THR A 191 -5.14 17.77 -25.94
C THR A 191 -5.30 16.76 -24.80
N ILE A 192 -4.20 16.41 -24.12
CA ILE A 192 -4.21 15.52 -22.95
C ILE A 192 -4.46 16.26 -21.62
N GLY A 193 -4.70 17.57 -21.66
CA GLY A 193 -5.08 18.38 -20.51
C GLY A 193 -3.93 18.66 -19.52
N LEU A 194 -2.71 18.76 -20.01
CA LEU A 194 -1.53 19.19 -19.24
C LEU A 194 -1.35 20.71 -19.29
N ASP A 195 -0.48 21.25 -18.45
CA ASP A 195 -0.22 22.69 -18.27
C ASP A 195 0.93 23.22 -19.15
N GLY A 196 1.69 22.32 -19.81
CA GLY A 196 2.89 22.68 -20.55
C GLY A 196 3.67 21.47 -21.08
N GLU A 197 4.86 21.74 -21.60
CA GLU A 197 5.81 20.79 -22.19
C GLU A 197 7.24 21.04 -21.71
N MET A 198 8.01 19.97 -21.59
CA MET A 198 9.41 19.98 -21.21
C MET A 198 10.18 19.13 -22.24
N PRO A 199 10.58 19.72 -23.40
CA PRO A 199 11.52 19.13 -24.34
C PRO A 199 12.91 18.97 -23.69
N LEU A 200 13.73 18.15 -24.31
CA LEU A 200 15.11 17.98 -23.91
C LEU A 200 15.95 19.16 -24.43
N ARG A 201 17.05 19.48 -23.75
CA ARG A 201 17.94 20.59 -24.10
C ARG A 201 19.33 20.07 -24.42
N TYR A 202 19.92 20.56 -25.51
CA TYR A 202 21.30 20.27 -25.87
C TYR A 202 22.29 20.61 -24.73
N GLY A 203 23.40 19.87 -24.69
CA GLY A 203 24.44 20.03 -23.68
C GLY A 203 24.09 19.48 -22.30
N ASN A 204 23.08 18.60 -22.18
CA ASN A 204 22.71 17.96 -20.93
C ASN A 204 22.58 16.43 -21.07
N ASP A 205 22.88 15.75 -19.97
CA ASP A 205 22.58 14.34 -19.78
C ASP A 205 21.33 14.22 -18.90
N TYR A 206 20.32 13.50 -19.40
CA TYR A 206 19.05 13.28 -18.72
C TYR A 206 18.94 11.86 -18.19
N PHE A 207 18.42 11.71 -16.97
CA PHE A 207 18.15 10.44 -16.33
C PHE A 207 16.67 10.37 -15.98
N LEU A 208 15.97 9.48 -16.66
CA LEU A 208 14.56 9.24 -16.47
C LEU A 208 14.36 7.95 -15.69
N THR A 209 14.16 8.12 -14.39
CA THR A 209 13.92 7.02 -13.44
C THR A 209 12.42 6.74 -13.29
N SER A 210 12.07 5.78 -12.44
CA SER A 210 10.66 5.50 -12.13
C SER A 210 9.94 6.65 -11.42
N THR A 211 10.66 7.55 -10.74
CA THR A 211 10.08 8.60 -9.88
C THR A 211 10.52 10.02 -10.22
N HIS A 212 11.66 10.20 -10.90
CA HIS A 212 12.22 11.50 -11.26
C HIS A 212 12.73 11.54 -12.69
N MET A 213 12.70 12.76 -13.26
CA MET A 213 13.52 13.16 -14.39
C MET A 213 14.61 14.08 -13.83
N CYS A 214 15.86 13.66 -13.98
CA CYS A 214 17.03 14.39 -13.51
C CYS A 214 17.89 14.80 -14.70
N TRP A 215 18.62 15.89 -14.58
CA TRP A 215 19.59 16.28 -15.60
C TRP A 215 20.84 16.93 -15.01
N ILE A 216 21.95 16.77 -15.71
CA ILE A 216 23.25 17.40 -15.45
C ILE A 216 23.80 18.01 -16.74
N PRO A 217 24.68 19.01 -16.65
CA PRO A 217 25.48 19.43 -17.80
C PRO A 217 26.33 18.28 -18.37
N HIS A 218 26.44 18.21 -19.70
CA HIS A 218 27.09 17.11 -20.42
C HIS A 218 28.59 16.93 -20.10
N ASP A 219 29.29 17.98 -19.63
CA ASP A 219 30.71 17.90 -19.28
C ASP A 219 31.02 17.01 -18.05
N GLN A 220 29.99 16.54 -17.34
CA GLN A 220 30.09 15.64 -16.18
C GLN A 220 29.82 14.16 -16.54
N VAL A 221 30.24 13.74 -17.74
CA VAL A 221 29.92 12.42 -18.34
C VAL A 221 30.13 11.25 -17.38
N VAL A 222 29.07 10.46 -17.20
CA VAL A 222 29.15 9.11 -16.61
C VAL A 222 29.51 8.13 -17.73
N SER A 223 30.73 7.58 -17.71
CA SER A 223 31.18 6.58 -18.68
C SER A 223 30.30 5.33 -18.60
N GLU A 224 29.74 4.89 -19.73
CA GLU A 224 29.09 3.58 -19.85
C GLU A 224 29.96 2.60 -20.64
N GLU A 225 29.86 1.32 -20.28
CA GLU A 225 30.50 0.22 -20.99
C GLU A 225 29.72 -0.14 -22.28
N ASP A 226 28.40 0.06 -22.27
CA ASP A 226 27.53 -0.23 -23.41
C ASP A 226 27.44 0.97 -24.36
N PRO A 227 27.48 0.75 -25.70
CA PRO A 227 27.59 1.83 -26.68
C PRO A 227 26.34 2.73 -26.80
N GLY A 228 25.21 2.34 -26.21
CA GLY A 228 23.93 3.04 -26.35
C GLY A 228 23.35 2.98 -27.76
N LEU A 229 22.07 3.34 -27.90
CA LEU A 229 21.46 3.56 -29.21
C LEU A 229 21.89 4.94 -29.70
N GLN A 230 22.56 4.98 -30.87
CA GLN A 230 22.90 6.25 -31.52
C GLN A 230 21.65 6.89 -32.11
N MET A 231 21.49 8.18 -31.84
CA MET A 231 20.39 9.00 -32.35
C MET A 231 20.96 10.19 -33.11
N HIS A 232 20.09 10.86 -33.85
CA HIS A 232 20.36 12.13 -34.51
C HIS A 232 19.12 13.01 -34.38
N VAL A 233 19.30 14.33 -34.45
CA VAL A 233 18.20 15.27 -34.36
C VAL A 233 17.88 15.79 -35.76
N VAL A 234 16.65 15.59 -36.22
CA VAL A 234 16.14 16.09 -37.50
C VAL A 234 15.00 17.04 -37.19
N GLU A 235 15.09 18.29 -37.64
CA GLU A 235 14.02 19.29 -37.41
C GLU A 235 13.62 19.47 -35.92
N ASN A 236 14.58 19.31 -35.00
CA ASN A 236 14.38 19.31 -33.53
C ASN A 236 13.73 18.05 -32.95
N GLU A 237 13.58 16.99 -33.73
CA GLU A 237 13.04 15.70 -33.28
C GLU A 237 14.11 14.62 -33.20
N LEU A 238 13.99 13.74 -32.20
CA LEU A 238 14.90 12.63 -32.00
C LEU A 238 14.56 11.50 -32.94
N CYS A 239 15.51 11.20 -33.82
CA CYS A 239 15.42 10.12 -34.78
C CYS A 239 16.58 9.15 -34.60
N ALA A 240 16.42 7.91 -35.05
CA ALA A 240 17.50 6.95 -35.16
C ALA A 240 17.40 6.19 -36.49
N ASN A 241 18.54 5.72 -36.98
CA ASN A 241 18.54 4.87 -38.17
C ASN A 241 18.02 3.48 -37.80
N ALA A 242 17.26 2.87 -38.70
CA ALA A 242 16.74 1.52 -38.49
C ALA A 242 17.86 0.50 -38.20
N SER A 243 19.03 0.62 -38.83
CA SER A 243 20.21 -0.22 -38.57
C SER A 243 20.74 -0.09 -37.15
N ASP A 244 20.71 1.12 -36.58
CA ASP A 244 21.23 1.38 -35.22
C ASP A 244 20.27 0.81 -34.17
N ILE A 245 18.96 0.91 -34.41
CA ILE A 245 17.95 0.29 -33.53
C ILE A 245 18.03 -1.24 -33.59
N LEU A 246 18.24 -1.81 -34.78
CA LEU A 246 18.48 -3.25 -34.96
C LEU A 246 19.74 -3.73 -34.23
N ALA A 247 20.83 -2.95 -34.31
CA ALA A 247 22.09 -3.28 -33.65
C ALA A 247 22.03 -3.14 -32.13
N TYR A 248 21.28 -2.15 -31.62
CA TYR A 248 21.09 -1.94 -30.18
C TYR A 248 20.33 -3.11 -29.51
N GLY A 249 19.29 -3.63 -30.17
CA GLY A 249 18.44 -4.68 -29.61
C GLY A 249 17.59 -4.22 -28.42
N GLY A 250 17.10 -5.15 -27.59
CA GLY A 250 16.29 -4.82 -26.40
C GLY A 250 14.85 -4.40 -26.71
N ALA A 251 14.24 -3.61 -25.81
CA ALA A 251 12.81 -3.27 -25.90
C ALA A 251 12.48 -2.31 -27.06
N LEU A 252 13.39 -1.39 -27.38
CA LEU A 252 13.25 -0.50 -28.55
C LEU A 252 13.34 -1.29 -29.87
N GLY A 253 14.20 -2.31 -29.92
CA GLY A 253 14.32 -3.21 -31.07
C GLY A 253 13.17 -4.21 -31.24
N ALA A 254 12.32 -4.38 -30.21
CA ALA A 254 11.17 -5.28 -30.25
C ALA A 254 9.93 -4.68 -30.94
N SER A 255 10.02 -3.44 -31.45
CA SER A 255 8.87 -2.80 -32.10
C SER A 255 8.52 -3.49 -33.45
N PRO A 256 7.22 -3.52 -33.81
CA PRO A 256 6.75 -3.98 -35.13
C PRO A 256 7.45 -3.27 -36.29
N ALA A 257 7.77 -1.98 -36.13
CA ALA A 257 8.53 -1.19 -37.10
C ALA A 257 9.83 -1.90 -37.47
N ILE A 258 10.66 -2.18 -36.47
CA ILE A 258 11.98 -2.79 -36.63
C ILE A 258 11.89 -4.24 -37.15
N SER A 259 10.88 -4.99 -36.70
CA SER A 259 10.63 -6.35 -37.20
C SER A 259 10.24 -6.40 -38.68
N ARG A 260 9.63 -5.34 -39.22
CA ARG A 260 9.28 -5.26 -40.65
C ARG A 260 10.39 -4.66 -41.49
N LEU A 261 11.10 -3.66 -41.01
CA LEU A 261 12.27 -3.10 -41.69
C LEU A 261 13.34 -4.18 -41.93
N SER A 262 13.59 -5.04 -40.94
CA SER A 262 14.49 -6.20 -41.09
C SER A 262 14.02 -7.25 -42.11
N LYS A 263 12.73 -7.27 -42.46
CA LYS A 263 12.14 -8.17 -43.48
C LYS A 263 12.12 -7.56 -44.88
N GLY A 264 12.79 -6.43 -45.09
CA GLY A 264 12.94 -5.81 -46.41
C GLY A 264 11.81 -4.85 -46.78
N CYS A 265 11.08 -4.33 -45.79
CA CYS A 265 10.22 -3.19 -46.04
C CYS A 265 11.06 -1.91 -45.94
N GLY A 266 11.16 -1.14 -47.02
CA GLY A 266 12.03 0.03 -47.09
C GLY A 266 13.53 -0.28 -47.19
N ASN A 267 14.37 0.76 -47.17
CA ASN A 267 15.82 0.61 -47.21
C ASN A 267 16.35 0.65 -45.77
N ALA A 268 16.47 -0.51 -45.13
CA ALA A 268 16.80 -0.65 -43.71
C ALA A 268 18.12 0.04 -43.27
N THR A 269 19.00 0.42 -44.20
CA THR A 269 20.26 1.13 -43.90
C THR A 269 20.09 2.64 -43.75
N ASP A 270 19.13 3.25 -44.44
CA ASP A 270 18.98 4.72 -44.52
C ASP A 270 17.62 5.21 -44.03
N GLU A 271 16.73 4.32 -43.63
CA GLU A 271 15.40 4.69 -43.15
C GLU A 271 15.48 5.30 -41.74
N VAL A 272 15.01 6.55 -41.67
CA VAL A 272 14.93 7.35 -40.45
C VAL A 272 13.68 6.90 -39.68
N VAL A 273 13.86 6.55 -38.41
CA VAL A 273 12.79 6.14 -37.50
C VAL A 273 12.65 7.20 -36.41
N SER A 274 11.46 7.79 -36.27
CA SER A 274 11.16 8.76 -35.22
C SER A 274 11.07 8.07 -33.86
N LEU A 275 11.71 8.63 -32.83
CA LEU A 275 11.73 8.10 -31.48
C LEU A 275 10.80 8.91 -30.58
N PHE A 276 9.86 8.22 -29.96
CA PHE A 276 8.92 8.79 -28.99
C PHE A 276 8.07 9.96 -29.51
N PRO A 277 7.51 9.88 -30.74
CA PRO A 277 6.76 10.99 -31.34
C PRO A 277 5.74 11.57 -30.37
N ASP A 278 5.62 12.90 -30.33
CA ASP A 278 4.84 13.55 -29.27
C ASP A 278 3.37 13.20 -29.41
N GLU A 279 2.85 13.05 -30.64
CA GLU A 279 1.48 12.66 -30.95
C GLU A 279 1.11 11.32 -30.30
N ALA A 280 2.05 10.38 -30.18
CA ALA A 280 1.82 9.09 -29.54
C ALA A 280 1.49 9.22 -28.04
N SER A 281 1.78 10.37 -27.42
CA SER A 281 1.33 10.68 -26.05
C SER A 281 -0.20 10.73 -25.95
N ASN A 282 -0.88 11.08 -27.05
CA ASN A 282 -2.32 10.96 -27.23
C ASN A 282 -2.64 9.81 -28.19
N GLU A 283 -2.48 8.58 -27.70
CA GLU A 283 -2.62 7.35 -28.50
C GLU A 283 -3.91 7.32 -29.33
N ALA A 284 -5.05 7.76 -28.79
CA ALA A 284 -6.31 7.75 -29.53
C ALA A 284 -6.24 8.65 -30.77
N ALA A 285 -5.69 9.86 -30.64
CA ALA A 285 -5.52 10.77 -31.76
C ALA A 285 -4.47 10.23 -32.75
N TRP A 286 -3.36 9.70 -32.25
CA TRP A 286 -2.27 9.13 -33.06
C TRP A 286 -2.71 7.91 -33.89
N LEU A 287 -3.58 7.07 -33.34
CA LEU A 287 -4.17 5.92 -34.05
C LEU A 287 -5.35 6.29 -34.98
N GLY A 288 -5.68 7.59 -35.08
CA GLY A 288 -6.85 8.07 -35.82
C GLY A 288 -8.17 7.52 -35.27
N LEU A 289 -8.25 7.23 -33.97
CA LEU A 289 -9.45 6.68 -33.36
C LEU A 289 -10.42 7.81 -32.99
N GLN A 290 -11.52 7.94 -33.73
CA GLN A 290 -12.58 8.90 -33.40
C GLN A 290 -13.38 8.50 -32.15
N ASN A 291 -13.46 7.20 -31.86
CA ASN A 291 -14.16 6.66 -30.69
C ASN A 291 -13.20 5.87 -29.79
N SER A 292 -13.07 6.27 -28.53
CA SER A 292 -12.26 5.55 -27.54
C SER A 292 -12.91 4.27 -27.02
N GLU A 293 -14.17 3.98 -27.37
CA GLU A 293 -14.80 2.69 -27.06
C GLU A 293 -14.20 1.51 -27.86
N VAL A 294 -13.46 1.80 -28.94
CA VAL A 294 -12.79 0.77 -29.76
C VAL A 294 -11.78 -0.01 -28.93
N TYR A 295 -11.15 0.62 -27.92
CA TYR A 295 -10.27 -0.05 -26.97
C TYR A 295 -10.93 -1.21 -26.20
N GLN A 296 -12.25 -1.16 -26.03
CA GLN A 296 -13.00 -2.20 -25.31
C GLN A 296 -13.72 -3.15 -26.26
N SER A 297 -14.24 -2.64 -27.36
CA SER A 297 -15.06 -3.41 -28.31
C SER A 297 -14.23 -4.20 -29.32
N ALA A 298 -13.04 -3.73 -29.68
CA ALA A 298 -12.17 -4.37 -30.68
C ALA A 298 -10.68 -4.13 -30.37
N PRO A 299 -10.13 -4.71 -29.29
CA PRO A 299 -8.73 -4.50 -28.89
C PRO A 299 -7.73 -4.97 -29.95
N GLU A 300 -8.03 -6.05 -30.67
CA GLU A 300 -7.18 -6.55 -31.76
C GLU A 300 -7.05 -5.55 -32.93
N ASP A 301 -8.11 -4.80 -33.23
CA ASP A 301 -8.09 -3.76 -34.27
C ASP A 301 -7.25 -2.55 -33.82
N VAL A 302 -7.27 -2.22 -32.53
CA VAL A 302 -6.38 -1.21 -31.96
C VAL A 302 -4.92 -1.64 -32.09
N ASP A 303 -4.60 -2.90 -31.78
CA ASP A 303 -3.24 -3.44 -31.95
C ASP A 303 -2.81 -3.46 -33.43
N ALA A 304 -3.71 -3.82 -34.34
CA ALA A 304 -3.45 -3.75 -35.76
C ALA A 304 -3.17 -2.31 -36.22
N ARG A 305 -3.94 -1.32 -35.74
CA ARG A 305 -3.68 0.10 -36.00
C ARG A 305 -2.37 0.57 -35.39
N ARG A 306 -2.02 0.18 -34.16
CA ARG A 306 -0.71 0.48 -33.57
C ARG A 306 0.42 0.01 -34.48
N ASN A 307 0.32 -1.22 -34.97
CA ASN A 307 1.30 -1.74 -35.91
C ASN A 307 1.39 -0.90 -37.19
N VAL A 308 0.26 -0.43 -37.74
CA VAL A 308 0.24 0.46 -38.93
C VAL A 308 1.03 1.74 -38.68
N VAL A 309 0.79 2.43 -37.56
CA VAL A 309 1.43 3.72 -37.28
C VAL A 309 2.90 3.57 -36.89
N GLU A 310 3.25 2.51 -36.14
CA GLU A 310 4.65 2.20 -35.79
C GLU A 310 5.49 1.88 -37.05
N ILE A 311 4.93 1.11 -38.00
CA ILE A 311 5.65 0.69 -39.21
C ILE A 311 5.68 1.79 -40.29
N GLY A 312 4.79 2.79 -40.21
CA GLY A 312 4.58 3.80 -41.25
C GLY A 312 3.70 3.29 -42.40
N THR A 313 2.91 4.18 -42.99
CA THR A 313 1.88 3.85 -44.00
C THR A 313 2.45 3.14 -45.23
N THR A 314 3.63 3.54 -45.71
CA THR A 314 4.29 2.93 -46.88
C THR A 314 4.47 1.42 -46.72
N CYS A 315 4.91 1.00 -45.54
CA CYS A 315 5.17 -0.39 -45.23
C CYS A 315 3.92 -1.13 -44.74
N ALA A 316 3.05 -0.44 -44.01
CA ALA A 316 1.82 -0.99 -43.47
C ALA A 316 0.81 -1.41 -44.55
N ALA A 317 0.79 -0.75 -45.73
CA ALA A 317 -0.14 -1.06 -46.81
C ALA A 317 -0.08 -2.54 -47.26
N SER A 318 1.13 -3.13 -47.27
CA SER A 318 1.32 -4.55 -47.62
C SER A 318 1.13 -5.50 -46.43
N ALA A 319 1.52 -5.07 -45.23
CA ALA A 319 1.55 -5.91 -44.04
C ALA A 319 0.20 -6.02 -43.32
N TYR A 320 -0.60 -4.95 -43.34
CA TYR A 320 -1.88 -4.82 -42.63
C TYR A 320 -2.89 -4.04 -43.49
N PRO A 321 -3.28 -4.54 -44.69
CA PRO A 321 -4.03 -3.78 -45.68
C PRO A 321 -5.38 -3.26 -45.16
N HIS A 322 -6.07 -4.04 -44.33
CA HIS A 322 -7.36 -3.64 -43.75
C HIS A 322 -7.19 -2.49 -42.73
N ALA A 323 -6.34 -2.68 -41.72
CA ALA A 323 -6.10 -1.66 -40.69
C ALA A 323 -5.48 -0.38 -41.28
N HIS A 324 -4.60 -0.52 -42.28
CA HIS A 324 -4.04 0.59 -43.03
C HIS A 324 -5.12 1.40 -43.75
N SER A 325 -6.06 0.75 -44.43
CA SER A 325 -7.15 1.44 -45.14
C SER A 325 -8.05 2.22 -44.17
N LEU A 326 -8.35 1.64 -43.00
CA LEU A 326 -9.13 2.32 -41.97
C LEU A 326 -8.37 3.52 -41.37
N PHE A 327 -7.08 3.34 -41.07
CA PHE A 327 -6.24 4.42 -40.59
C PHE A 327 -6.16 5.58 -41.61
N GLN A 328 -5.97 5.27 -42.89
CA GLN A 328 -5.95 6.27 -43.97
C GLN A 328 -7.26 7.03 -44.09
N LEU A 329 -8.41 6.39 -43.88
CA LEU A 329 -9.70 7.09 -43.89
C LEU A 329 -9.83 8.07 -42.72
N ASP A 330 -9.35 7.67 -41.53
CA ASP A 330 -9.53 8.47 -40.32
C ASP A 330 -8.49 9.59 -40.18
N CYS A 331 -7.25 9.37 -40.64
CA CYS A 331 -6.18 10.38 -40.61
C CYS A 331 -6.34 11.49 -41.67
N LEU A 332 -7.37 11.42 -42.53
CA LEU A 332 -7.76 12.55 -43.39
C LEU A 332 -8.52 13.64 -42.62
N SER A 333 -8.78 13.43 -41.32
CA SER A 333 -9.33 14.43 -40.41
C SER A 333 -8.34 15.58 -40.17
N ILE A 334 -8.84 16.81 -40.01
CA ILE A 334 -8.03 18.02 -39.71
C ILE A 334 -7.18 17.86 -38.43
N TYR A 335 -7.53 16.92 -37.55
CA TYR A 335 -6.95 16.78 -36.22
C TYR A 335 -5.85 15.71 -36.10
N THR A 336 -5.58 14.93 -37.15
CA THR A 336 -4.58 13.85 -37.13
C THR A 336 -3.80 13.86 -38.44
N SER A 337 -2.48 14.00 -38.42
CA SER A 337 -1.64 13.79 -39.60
C SER A 337 -1.56 12.30 -39.93
N CYS A 338 -1.63 11.97 -41.23
CA CYS A 338 -1.36 10.60 -41.67
C CYS A 338 0.15 10.34 -41.54
N GLU A 339 0.54 9.60 -40.50
CA GLU A 339 1.94 9.25 -40.27
C GLU A 339 2.52 8.44 -41.42
N THR A 340 3.57 8.97 -42.04
CA THR A 340 4.28 8.33 -43.16
C THR A 340 5.58 7.67 -42.74
N ILE A 341 6.18 8.13 -41.64
CA ILE A 341 7.50 7.70 -41.17
C ILE A 341 7.32 6.61 -40.11
N ALA A 342 8.20 5.61 -40.12
CA ALA A 342 8.23 4.60 -39.07
C ALA A 342 8.59 5.25 -37.72
N SER A 343 7.99 4.77 -36.63
CA SER A 343 8.19 5.34 -35.31
C SER A 343 8.21 4.31 -34.19
N VAL A 344 8.92 4.63 -33.12
CA VAL A 344 8.95 3.83 -31.88
C VAL A 344 8.32 4.65 -30.75
N PRO A 345 7.04 4.41 -30.40
CA PRO A 345 6.37 5.18 -29.37
C PRO A 345 6.93 4.87 -27.98
N PHE A 346 6.79 5.83 -27.07
CA PHE A 346 7.27 5.70 -25.69
C PHE A 346 6.69 4.49 -24.96
N ARG A 347 5.51 4.03 -25.36
CA ARG A 347 4.90 2.78 -24.89
C ARG A 347 5.85 1.57 -24.91
N ARG A 348 6.75 1.48 -25.89
CA ARG A 348 7.75 0.41 -25.99
C ARG A 348 8.87 0.51 -24.96
N ALA A 349 9.12 1.71 -24.44
CA ALA A 349 10.11 2.00 -23.40
C ALA A 349 9.48 2.33 -22.04
N ALA A 350 8.16 2.19 -21.89
CA ALA A 350 7.44 2.62 -20.70
C ALA A 350 7.86 1.85 -19.43
N THR A 351 8.18 0.55 -19.57
CA THR A 351 8.70 -0.30 -18.48
C THR A 351 10.17 -0.04 -18.15
N GLN A 352 10.83 0.82 -18.92
CA GLN A 352 12.26 1.04 -18.82
C GLN A 352 12.56 2.39 -18.16
N GLN A 353 13.61 2.40 -17.37
CA GLN A 353 14.33 3.64 -17.09
C GLN A 353 15.13 4.02 -18.33
N MET A 354 15.40 5.30 -18.52
CA MET A 354 16.16 5.77 -19.67
C MET A 354 17.20 6.79 -19.29
N ARG A 355 18.30 6.82 -20.04
CA ARG A 355 19.30 7.88 -20.00
C ARG A 355 19.45 8.46 -21.40
N PHE A 356 19.43 9.78 -21.52
CA PHE A 356 19.68 10.50 -22.78
C PHE A 356 20.95 11.31 -22.62
N GLU A 357 21.94 11.07 -23.47
CA GLU A 357 23.14 11.91 -23.60
C GLU A 357 22.93 12.83 -24.79
N LEU A 358 22.74 14.12 -24.53
CA LEU A 358 22.59 15.15 -25.56
C LEU A 358 23.80 16.07 -25.52
N PRO A 359 24.81 15.84 -26.38
CA PRO A 359 25.97 16.73 -26.46
C PRO A 359 25.54 18.14 -26.91
N PRO A 360 26.40 19.16 -26.74
CA PRO A 360 26.13 20.50 -27.30
C PRO A 360 25.86 20.42 -28.82
N SER A 361 25.00 21.29 -29.34
CA SER A 361 24.58 21.27 -30.75
C SER A 361 25.75 21.42 -31.74
N ASP A 362 26.82 22.11 -31.35
CA ASP A 362 28.04 22.27 -32.15
C ASP A 362 29.01 21.06 -32.09
N SER A 363 28.68 20.02 -31.31
CA SER A 363 29.54 18.86 -31.12
C SER A 363 29.46 17.87 -32.30
N SER A 364 30.59 17.23 -32.62
CA SER A 364 30.63 16.11 -33.58
C SER A 364 30.13 14.79 -32.98
N VAL A 365 29.92 14.73 -31.67
CA VAL A 365 29.41 13.55 -30.97
C VAL A 365 27.90 13.45 -31.23
N LYS A 366 27.43 12.27 -31.64
CA LYS A 366 26.00 12.01 -31.85
C LYS A 366 25.29 11.76 -30.51
N PRO A 367 24.04 12.23 -30.34
CA PRO A 367 23.19 11.90 -29.21
C PRO A 367 23.05 10.38 -29.00
N ARG A 368 22.88 9.96 -27.74
CA ARG A 368 22.70 8.53 -27.39
C ARG A 368 21.61 8.32 -26.36
N VAL A 369 20.95 7.17 -26.44
CA VAL A 369 19.98 6.72 -25.43
C VAL A 369 20.30 5.32 -24.94
N TRP A 370 20.15 5.12 -23.64
CA TRP A 370 20.16 3.80 -23.02
C TRP A 370 18.83 3.57 -22.33
N ALA A 371 18.37 2.32 -22.35
CA ALA A 371 17.18 1.93 -21.65
C ALA A 371 17.40 0.63 -20.86
N THR A 372 16.98 0.62 -19.60
CA THR A 372 17.12 -0.53 -18.69
C THR A 372 15.75 -0.91 -18.13
N ASP A 373 15.41 -2.19 -18.17
CA ASP A 373 14.13 -2.67 -17.64
C ASP A 373 14.01 -2.44 -16.13
N ASP A 374 12.83 -2.00 -15.68
CA ASP A 374 12.53 -1.73 -14.28
C ASP A 374 11.24 -2.44 -13.84
N PRO A 375 11.33 -3.46 -12.97
CA PRO A 375 10.19 -4.20 -12.43
C PRO A 375 9.05 -3.32 -11.87
N ARG A 376 9.36 -2.10 -11.41
CA ARG A 376 8.36 -1.17 -10.85
C ARG A 376 7.43 -0.58 -11.90
N LEU A 377 7.82 -0.60 -13.17
CA LEU A 377 7.09 0.03 -14.27
C LEU A 377 6.27 -0.97 -15.10
N HIS A 378 6.29 -2.27 -14.76
CA HIS A 378 5.49 -3.29 -15.45
C HIS A 378 3.98 -3.18 -15.17
N ASP A 379 3.62 -2.65 -14.00
CA ASP A 379 2.22 -2.48 -13.57
C ASP A 379 1.65 -1.08 -13.94
N LEU A 380 2.21 -0.42 -14.95
CA LEU A 380 1.73 0.91 -15.36
C LEU A 380 0.27 0.86 -15.87
N PRO A 381 -0.56 1.86 -15.50
CA PRO A 381 -1.93 1.93 -16.02
C PRO A 381 -1.94 1.99 -17.55
N LYS A 382 -2.85 1.24 -18.18
CA LYS A 382 -3.02 1.10 -19.65
C LYS A 382 -1.92 0.34 -20.39
N LEU A 383 -0.88 -0.15 -19.70
CA LEU A 383 0.23 -0.85 -20.36
C LEU A 383 -0.06 -2.34 -20.59
N GLY A 384 -0.67 -3.04 -19.63
CA GLY A 384 -0.85 -4.50 -19.69
C GLY A 384 -2.29 -5.00 -19.67
N ASP A 385 -2.53 -6.12 -20.35
CA ASP A 385 -3.80 -6.87 -20.38
C ASP A 385 -4.23 -7.40 -18.99
N ASN A 386 -3.26 -7.54 -18.09
CA ASN A 386 -3.47 -7.99 -16.72
C ASN A 386 -4.08 -6.94 -15.78
N ALA A 387 -4.32 -5.71 -16.26
CA ALA A 387 -4.95 -4.67 -15.44
C ALA A 387 -6.34 -5.10 -14.93
N VAL A 388 -7.13 -5.79 -15.79
CA VAL A 388 -8.44 -6.32 -15.43
C VAL A 388 -8.32 -7.42 -14.38
N ASN A 389 -7.39 -8.37 -14.58
CA ASN A 389 -7.13 -9.45 -13.60
C ASN A 389 -6.70 -8.89 -12.25
N THR A 390 -5.79 -7.91 -12.25
CA THR A 390 -5.35 -7.21 -11.04
C THR A 390 -6.49 -6.47 -10.36
N ALA A 391 -7.36 -5.81 -11.11
CA ALA A 391 -8.54 -5.13 -10.57
C ALA A 391 -9.55 -6.12 -9.96
N ILE A 392 -9.78 -7.27 -10.61
CA ILE A 392 -10.63 -8.36 -10.09
C ILE A 392 -10.05 -8.91 -8.79
N ILE A 393 -8.74 -9.18 -8.73
CA ILE A 393 -8.08 -9.64 -7.50
C ILE A 393 -8.23 -8.62 -6.38
N LYS A 394 -7.98 -7.33 -6.66
CA LYS A 394 -8.18 -6.23 -5.70
C LYS A 394 -9.63 -6.16 -5.20
N LEU A 395 -10.61 -6.34 -6.09
CA LEU A 395 -12.03 -6.37 -5.74
C LEU A 395 -12.38 -7.57 -4.84
N ILE A 396 -11.92 -8.77 -5.19
CA ILE A 396 -12.12 -9.98 -4.40
C ILE A 396 -11.54 -9.80 -2.99
N LEU A 397 -10.36 -9.20 -2.87
CA LEU A 397 -9.73 -8.91 -1.58
C LEU A 397 -10.52 -7.87 -0.76
N MET A 398 -11.05 -6.82 -1.41
CA MET A 398 -11.94 -5.86 -0.75
C MET A 398 -13.23 -6.52 -0.25
N VAL A 399 -13.86 -7.35 -1.08
CA VAL A 399 -15.07 -8.11 -0.70
C VAL A 399 -14.77 -9.08 0.43
N LEU A 400 -13.65 -9.79 0.38
CA LEU A 400 -13.20 -10.67 1.45
C LEU A 400 -13.00 -9.90 2.76
N SER A 401 -12.33 -8.76 2.72
CA SER A 401 -12.12 -7.91 3.90
C SER A 401 -13.43 -7.38 4.47
N ALA A 402 -14.34 -6.91 3.61
CA ALA A 402 -15.68 -6.49 4.02
C ALA A 402 -16.48 -7.64 4.64
N LEU A 403 -16.43 -8.83 4.04
CA LEU A 403 -17.08 -10.05 4.55
C LEU A 403 -16.52 -10.44 5.92
N VAL A 404 -15.19 -10.43 6.08
CA VAL A 404 -14.52 -10.72 7.36
C VAL A 404 -14.98 -9.72 8.42
N VAL A 405 -14.98 -8.42 8.12
CA VAL A 405 -15.42 -7.37 9.05
C VAL A 405 -16.91 -7.54 9.40
N TRP A 406 -17.76 -7.81 8.41
CA TRP A 406 -19.20 -7.99 8.59
C TRP A 406 -19.56 -9.22 9.41
N ILE A 407 -19.01 -10.38 9.05
CA ILE A 407 -19.25 -11.63 9.81
C ILE A 407 -18.75 -11.44 11.25
N ARG A 408 -17.60 -10.77 11.43
CA ARG A 408 -17.07 -10.49 12.75
C ARG A 408 -17.93 -9.51 13.54
N SER A 409 -18.45 -8.46 12.91
CA SER A 409 -19.30 -7.47 13.61
C SER A 409 -20.58 -8.09 14.16
N ASN A 410 -21.07 -9.15 13.53
CA ASN A 410 -22.27 -9.86 13.95
C ASN A 410 -22.03 -10.92 15.05
N LYS A 411 -20.77 -11.24 15.38
CA LYS A 411 -20.45 -12.18 16.46
C LYS A 411 -20.47 -11.49 17.81
N VAL A 412 -20.85 -12.21 18.87
CA VAL A 412 -20.87 -11.70 20.26
C VAL A 412 -19.46 -11.25 20.72
N THR A 413 -18.41 -11.76 20.07
CA THR A 413 -17.00 -11.38 20.28
C THR A 413 -16.53 -10.18 19.43
N ALA A 414 -17.44 -9.51 18.72
CA ALA A 414 -17.16 -8.34 17.87
C ALA A 414 -16.65 -7.16 18.69
N SER A 415 -17.33 -6.88 19.80
CA SER A 415 -16.97 -5.76 20.66
C SER A 415 -15.70 -6.09 21.43
N HIS A 416 -14.69 -5.22 21.31
CA HIS A 416 -13.44 -5.35 22.06
C HIS A 416 -13.67 -5.40 23.59
N SER A 417 -14.66 -4.67 24.09
CA SER A 417 -15.03 -4.72 25.51
C SER A 417 -15.65 -6.06 25.89
N SER A 418 -16.52 -6.62 25.05
CA SER A 418 -17.14 -7.92 25.30
C SER A 418 -16.09 -9.02 25.28
N LEU A 419 -15.14 -8.99 24.33
CA LEU A 419 -14.02 -9.92 24.31
C LEU A 419 -13.21 -9.89 25.62
N PHE A 420 -12.85 -8.70 26.09
CA PHE A 420 -12.12 -8.55 27.35
C PHE A 420 -12.90 -9.13 28.53
N MET A 421 -14.20 -8.86 28.60
CA MET A 421 -15.06 -9.38 29.66
C MET A 421 -15.26 -10.89 29.58
N PHE A 422 -15.29 -11.47 28.38
CA PHE A 422 -15.28 -12.93 28.22
C PHE A 422 -13.99 -13.53 28.75
N CYS A 423 -12.83 -12.94 28.46
CA CYS A 423 -11.56 -13.41 29.01
C CYS A 423 -11.50 -13.27 30.53
N LEU A 424 -12.07 -12.22 31.11
CA LEU A 424 -12.19 -12.06 32.57
C LEU A 424 -13.10 -13.10 33.22
N ARG A 425 -14.21 -13.47 32.56
CA ARG A 425 -15.10 -14.54 33.03
C ARG A 425 -14.43 -15.91 32.89
N ALA A 426 -13.76 -16.15 31.76
CA ALA A 426 -13.03 -17.38 31.46
C ALA A 426 -11.86 -17.60 32.44
N SER A 427 -11.11 -16.57 32.79
CA SER A 427 -9.99 -16.67 33.75
C SER A 427 -10.41 -17.11 35.14
N ARG A 428 -11.69 -16.91 35.50
CA ARG A 428 -12.28 -17.34 36.78
C ARG A 428 -13.16 -18.59 36.64
N CYS A 429 -13.27 -19.17 35.44
CA CYS A 429 -14.25 -20.19 35.07
C CYS A 429 -15.70 -19.83 35.53
N ILE A 430 -16.04 -18.53 35.60
CA ILE A 430 -17.37 -18.06 36.00
C ILE A 430 -18.29 -18.13 34.78
N GLY A 431 -19.24 -19.07 34.80
CA GLY A 431 -20.24 -19.22 33.74
C GLY A 431 -20.03 -20.40 32.79
N SER A 432 -18.96 -21.20 32.92
CA SER A 432 -18.84 -22.44 32.12
C SER A 432 -19.94 -23.47 32.43
N GLN A 433 -20.64 -23.30 33.56
CA GLN A 433 -21.77 -24.15 33.96
C GLN A 433 -23.16 -23.65 33.53
N SER A 434 -23.31 -22.41 33.04
CA SER A 434 -24.61 -22.02 32.46
C SER A 434 -24.70 -22.58 31.04
N GLN A 435 -25.59 -23.55 30.84
CA GLN A 435 -25.84 -24.25 29.57
C GLN A 435 -26.09 -23.34 28.35
N GLU A 436 -26.35 -22.05 28.55
CA GLU A 436 -26.55 -21.07 27.47
C GLU A 436 -25.25 -20.52 26.89
N ALA A 437 -24.18 -20.40 27.68
CA ALA A 437 -22.89 -19.89 27.19
C ALA A 437 -22.09 -20.94 26.38
N THR A 438 -22.40 -22.23 26.55
CA THR A 438 -21.74 -23.36 25.88
C THR A 438 -22.45 -23.81 24.59
N LYS A 439 -23.65 -23.31 24.27
CA LYS A 439 -24.35 -23.60 23.00
C LYS A 439 -23.87 -22.71 21.84
N VAL A 440 -22.56 -22.52 21.70
CA VAL A 440 -22.03 -22.01 20.42
C VAL A 440 -22.08 -23.18 19.44
N SER A 441 -22.83 -23.03 18.35
CA SER A 441 -22.95 -24.11 17.36
C SER A 441 -21.58 -24.43 16.77
N ASN A 442 -21.29 -25.73 16.58
CA ASN A 442 -20.05 -26.18 15.92
C ASN A 442 -19.85 -25.51 14.56
N PHE A 443 -20.96 -25.18 13.89
CA PHE A 443 -20.98 -24.42 12.65
C PHE A 443 -20.32 -23.04 12.78
N VAL A 444 -20.64 -22.26 13.82
CA VAL A 444 -20.06 -20.91 14.03
C VAL A 444 -18.56 -20.98 14.34
N ILE A 445 -18.12 -22.06 14.99
CA ILE A 445 -16.70 -22.30 15.28
C ILE A 445 -15.96 -22.67 13.98
N ALA A 446 -16.51 -23.59 13.19
CA ALA A 446 -15.94 -23.98 11.90
C ALA A 446 -15.89 -22.80 10.92
N GLU A 447 -16.95 -22.00 10.85
CA GLU A 447 -17.01 -20.77 10.06
C GLU A 447 -15.90 -19.78 10.50
N ASP A 448 -15.71 -19.57 11.81
CA ASP A 448 -14.64 -18.72 12.34
C ASP A 448 -13.24 -19.18 11.91
N ALA A 449 -13.02 -20.50 11.96
CA ALA A 449 -11.77 -21.12 11.61
C ALA A 449 -11.49 -20.99 10.11
N VAL A 450 -12.48 -21.28 9.26
CA VAL A 450 -12.36 -21.17 7.79
C VAL A 450 -12.08 -19.73 7.38
N ILE A 451 -12.85 -18.77 7.88
CA ILE A 451 -12.64 -17.35 7.56
C ILE A 451 -11.26 -16.87 8.00
N GLY A 452 -10.81 -17.31 9.18
CA GLY A 452 -9.47 -17.01 9.67
C GLY A 452 -8.38 -17.55 8.74
N LEU A 453 -8.51 -18.81 8.30
CA LEU A 453 -7.56 -19.43 7.41
C LEU A 453 -7.50 -18.74 6.04
N VAL A 454 -8.66 -18.38 5.47
CA VAL A 454 -8.74 -17.65 4.19
C VAL A 454 -8.09 -16.27 4.31
N ALA A 455 -8.32 -15.53 5.40
CA ALA A 455 -7.70 -14.22 5.62
C ALA A 455 -6.17 -14.31 5.75
N ILE A 456 -5.66 -15.31 6.48
CA ILE A 456 -4.21 -15.58 6.61
C ILE A 456 -3.61 -15.92 5.24
N GLY A 457 -4.28 -16.81 4.48
CA GLY A 457 -3.86 -17.18 3.14
C GLY A 457 -3.81 -15.99 2.20
N ALA A 458 -4.81 -15.09 2.25
CA ALA A 458 -4.83 -13.87 1.47
C ALA A 458 -3.66 -12.93 1.80
N ARG A 459 -3.38 -12.70 3.10
CA ARG A 459 -2.23 -11.88 3.52
C ARG A 459 -0.92 -12.46 3.01
N LEU A 460 -0.71 -13.77 3.17
CA LEU A 460 0.51 -14.45 2.73
C LEU A 460 0.67 -14.39 1.21
N ALA A 461 -0.39 -14.71 0.46
CA ALA A 461 -0.38 -14.71 -1.00
C ALA A 461 -0.11 -13.32 -1.57
N VAL A 462 -0.76 -12.26 -1.05
CA VAL A 462 -0.54 -10.90 -1.52
C VAL A 462 0.85 -10.40 -1.13
N SER A 463 1.34 -10.72 0.07
CA SER A 463 2.70 -10.35 0.50
C SER A 463 3.75 -11.00 -0.39
N ALA A 464 3.57 -12.28 -0.75
CA ALA A 464 4.45 -12.99 -1.67
C ALA A 464 4.36 -12.45 -3.10
N TRP A 465 3.16 -12.14 -3.59
CA TRP A 465 2.95 -11.54 -4.90
C TRP A 465 3.64 -10.17 -5.04
N ARG A 466 3.53 -9.32 -4.00
CA ARG A 466 4.08 -7.96 -4.01
C ARG A 466 5.56 -7.86 -3.61
N ILE A 467 6.21 -8.95 -3.20
CA ILE A 467 7.58 -8.87 -2.67
C ILE A 467 8.56 -8.36 -3.70
N VAL A 468 8.50 -8.83 -4.95
CA VAL A 468 9.45 -8.45 -6.01
C VAL A 468 9.30 -6.97 -6.35
N SER A 469 8.06 -6.53 -6.60
CA SER A 469 7.77 -5.15 -6.98
C SER A 469 8.09 -4.15 -5.87
N LEU A 470 7.77 -4.48 -4.61
CA LEU A 470 8.08 -3.61 -3.46
C LEU A 470 9.57 -3.62 -3.13
N THR A 471 10.28 -4.73 -3.32
CA THR A 471 11.74 -4.78 -3.12
C THR A 471 12.44 -3.86 -4.11
N ALA A 472 12.02 -3.86 -5.38
CA ALA A 472 12.54 -2.94 -6.39
C ALA A 472 12.27 -1.46 -6.03
N ASP A 473 11.22 -1.18 -5.25
CA ASP A 473 10.87 0.17 -4.77
C ASP A 473 11.50 0.52 -3.40
N ASN A 474 12.53 -0.22 -2.96
CA ASN A 474 13.19 -0.07 -1.65
C ASN A 474 12.24 -0.28 -0.44
N GLN A 475 11.12 -0.98 -0.64
CA GLN A 475 10.03 -1.18 0.32
C GLN A 475 9.99 -2.61 0.86
N LEU A 476 11.12 -3.34 0.85
CA LEU A 476 11.24 -4.76 1.26
C LEU A 476 10.78 -5.01 2.71
N ARG A 477 10.90 -4.00 3.59
CA ARG A 477 10.52 -4.10 5.00
C ARG A 477 9.05 -4.50 5.17
N ALA A 478 8.15 -3.86 4.42
CA ALA A 478 6.72 -4.11 4.51
C ALA A 478 6.35 -5.58 4.18
N PRO A 479 6.57 -6.12 2.97
CA PRO A 479 6.16 -7.49 2.65
C PRO A 479 6.84 -8.54 3.53
N THR A 480 8.12 -8.34 3.91
CA THR A 480 8.85 -9.28 4.79
C THR A 480 8.18 -9.40 6.15
N ILE A 481 7.88 -8.27 6.79
CA ILE A 481 7.23 -8.26 8.11
C ILE A 481 5.81 -8.84 8.03
N GLN A 482 5.11 -8.62 6.91
CA GLN A 482 3.78 -9.16 6.69
C GLN A 482 3.78 -10.69 6.46
N ILE A 483 4.81 -11.25 5.81
CA ILE A 483 5.01 -12.70 5.69
C ILE A 483 5.23 -13.31 7.08
N ILE A 484 6.14 -12.76 7.88
CA ILE A 484 6.43 -13.24 9.24
C ILE A 484 5.15 -13.18 10.10
N ALA A 485 4.41 -12.07 10.02
CA ALA A 485 3.15 -11.92 10.73
C ALA A 485 2.09 -12.94 10.26
N SER A 486 2.05 -13.27 8.98
CA SER A 486 1.15 -14.30 8.44
C SER A 486 1.47 -15.69 9.00
N VAL A 487 2.76 -16.04 9.11
CA VAL A 487 3.21 -17.29 9.72
C VAL A 487 2.82 -17.35 11.20
N LEU A 488 3.00 -16.25 11.94
CA LEU A 488 2.57 -16.17 13.33
C LEU A 488 1.04 -16.27 13.48
N SER A 489 0.27 -15.64 12.57
CA SER A 489 -1.20 -15.80 12.52
C SER A 489 -1.59 -17.26 12.26
N LEU A 490 -0.88 -17.97 11.38
CA LEU A 490 -1.12 -19.39 11.10
C LEU A 490 -0.83 -20.26 12.33
N LEU A 491 0.30 -20.05 12.99
CA LEU A 491 0.65 -20.77 14.23
C LEU A 491 -0.39 -20.50 15.33
N HIS A 492 -0.78 -19.24 15.50
CA HIS A 492 -1.85 -18.85 16.43
C HIS A 492 -3.17 -19.56 16.10
N TRP A 493 -3.54 -19.61 14.82
CA TRP A 493 -4.73 -20.31 14.34
C TRP A 493 -4.67 -21.82 14.61
N VAL A 494 -3.54 -22.48 14.36
CA VAL A 494 -3.35 -23.91 14.62
C VAL A 494 -3.49 -24.21 16.12
N VAL A 495 -2.81 -23.45 16.97
CA VAL A 495 -2.85 -23.64 18.42
C VAL A 495 -4.26 -23.45 18.96
N ARG A 496 -4.96 -22.41 18.49
CA ARG A 496 -6.32 -22.09 18.90
C ARG A 496 -7.34 -23.19 18.55
N ASN A 497 -7.23 -23.78 17.36
CA ASN A 497 -8.24 -24.72 16.86
C ASN A 497 -7.94 -26.19 17.19
N PHE A 498 -6.66 -26.59 17.24
CA PHE A 498 -6.28 -28.01 17.37
C PHE A 498 -5.61 -28.36 18.70
N VAL A 499 -4.79 -27.46 19.25
CA VAL A 499 -3.98 -27.76 20.44
C VAL A 499 -4.75 -27.45 21.73
N LEU A 500 -5.40 -26.29 21.81
CA LEU A 500 -6.09 -25.86 23.02
C LEU A 500 -7.49 -26.47 23.14
N LYS A 501 -7.61 -27.52 23.95
CA LYS A 501 -8.90 -28.14 24.34
C LYS A 501 -9.31 -27.76 25.78
N HIS A 502 -9.16 -26.50 26.16
CA HIS A 502 -9.51 -26.07 27.52
C HIS A 502 -11.02 -25.85 27.69
N GLU A 503 -11.62 -26.53 28.66
CA GLU A 503 -13.08 -26.57 28.87
C GLU A 503 -13.67 -25.25 29.42
N CYS A 504 -12.86 -24.42 30.09
CA CYS A 504 -13.32 -23.14 30.65
C CYS A 504 -13.36 -22.00 29.61
N GLU A 505 -12.82 -22.17 28.40
CA GLU A 505 -12.75 -21.10 27.40
C GLU A 505 -13.73 -21.31 26.25
N ILE A 506 -14.46 -20.25 25.90
CA ILE A 506 -15.31 -20.25 24.72
C ILE A 506 -14.41 -20.31 23.48
N PRO A 507 -14.64 -21.23 22.52
CA PRO A 507 -13.77 -21.41 21.34
C PRO A 507 -13.51 -20.13 20.52
N LEU A 508 -14.44 -19.18 20.55
CA LEU A 508 -14.34 -17.90 19.83
C LEU A 508 -13.40 -16.88 20.49
N THR A 509 -13.13 -16.99 21.80
CA THR A 509 -12.32 -16.02 22.56
C THR A 509 -10.95 -16.55 22.99
N LYS A 510 -10.67 -17.83 22.74
CA LYS A 510 -9.37 -18.45 23.00
C LYS A 510 -8.24 -17.58 22.45
N LEU A 511 -7.20 -17.37 23.28
CA LEU A 511 -6.01 -16.61 22.90
C LEU A 511 -6.25 -15.16 22.44
N GLY A 512 -7.31 -14.50 22.90
CA GLY A 512 -7.65 -13.15 22.43
C GLY A 512 -8.40 -13.14 21.09
N GLY A 513 -8.81 -14.32 20.60
CA GLY A 513 -9.66 -14.50 19.42
C GLY A 513 -8.90 -14.59 18.11
N SER A 514 -9.55 -14.25 16.99
CA SER A 514 -8.95 -14.44 15.65
C SER A 514 -8.18 -13.22 15.16
N THR A 515 -7.08 -13.46 14.45
CA THR A 515 -6.30 -12.46 13.70
C THR A 515 -6.94 -12.06 12.36
N ALA A 516 -8.04 -12.70 11.93
CA ALA A 516 -8.61 -12.56 10.60
C ALA A 516 -8.80 -11.12 10.10
N ILE A 517 -9.23 -10.21 10.99
CA ILE A 517 -9.41 -8.78 10.64
C ILE A 517 -8.08 -8.12 10.29
N ILE A 518 -7.03 -8.41 11.06
CA ILE A 518 -5.66 -7.90 10.81
C ILE A 518 -5.14 -8.46 9.49
N ASP A 519 -5.36 -9.76 9.26
CA ASP A 519 -4.83 -10.41 8.08
C ASP A 519 -5.53 -9.91 6.80
N ALA A 520 -6.85 -9.78 6.82
CA ALA A 520 -7.62 -9.28 5.69
C ALA A 520 -7.34 -7.79 5.40
N THR A 521 -7.28 -6.93 6.42
CA THR A 521 -6.98 -5.49 6.22
C THR A 521 -5.55 -5.27 5.74
N SER A 522 -4.58 -6.03 6.26
CA SER A 522 -3.20 -6.01 5.76
C SER A 522 -3.09 -6.47 4.31
N ALA A 523 -3.81 -7.53 3.93
CA ALA A 523 -3.84 -8.02 2.55
C ALA A 523 -4.37 -6.96 1.57
N VAL A 524 -5.45 -6.27 1.92
CA VAL A 524 -6.00 -5.20 1.08
C VAL A 524 -5.00 -4.05 0.97
N MET A 525 -4.40 -3.60 2.07
CA MET A 525 -3.41 -2.52 2.05
C MET A 525 -2.23 -2.82 1.10
N LEU A 526 -1.70 -4.05 1.17
CA LEU A 526 -0.62 -4.51 0.28
C LEU A 526 -1.07 -4.61 -1.18
N ALA A 527 -2.31 -5.06 -1.44
CA ALA A 527 -2.82 -5.18 -2.80
C ALA A 527 -2.90 -3.83 -3.53
N PHE A 528 -3.24 -2.77 -2.80
CA PHE A 528 -3.29 -1.39 -3.28
C PHE A 528 -1.95 -0.64 -3.20
N ALA A 529 -0.90 -1.27 -2.69
CA ALA A 529 0.45 -0.74 -2.71
C ALA A 529 1.17 -1.06 -4.03
N SER A 530 0.64 -0.54 -5.15
CA SER A 530 1.23 -0.69 -6.48
C SER A 530 2.44 0.26 -6.62
N PRO A 531 3.67 -0.23 -6.88
CA PRO A 531 4.82 0.62 -7.17
C PRO A 531 4.66 1.40 -8.48
N PRO A 532 5.44 2.49 -8.67
CA PRO A 532 6.26 3.17 -7.66
C PRO A 532 5.40 3.92 -6.63
N LEU A 533 5.59 3.65 -5.34
CA LEU A 533 4.70 4.15 -4.28
C LEU A 533 4.90 5.64 -4.00
N LEU A 534 6.12 6.12 -4.17
CA LEU A 534 6.49 7.52 -3.97
C LEU A 534 6.02 8.43 -5.13
N VAL A 535 5.41 7.86 -6.17
CA VAL A 535 4.89 8.62 -7.33
C VAL A 535 3.40 8.89 -7.20
N SER A 536 2.75 8.50 -6.10
CA SER A 536 1.31 8.63 -5.84
C SER A 536 0.69 9.94 -6.41
N ALA A 537 0.18 9.84 -7.64
CA ALA A 537 -0.49 10.91 -8.35
C ALA A 537 -1.91 11.08 -7.78
N THR A 538 -2.29 12.32 -7.53
CA THR A 538 -3.65 12.71 -7.22
C THR A 538 -4.57 12.22 -8.35
N GLY A 539 -5.57 11.40 -8.02
CA GLY A 539 -6.52 10.83 -9.00
C GLY A 539 -6.40 9.32 -9.24
N ARG A 540 -5.40 8.61 -8.67
CA ARG A 540 -5.40 7.14 -8.68
C ARG A 540 -6.25 6.59 -7.53
N PHE A 541 -7.16 5.68 -7.84
CA PHE A 541 -8.02 4.99 -6.86
C PHE A 541 -7.19 4.30 -5.76
N ASP A 542 -6.03 3.75 -6.10
CA ASP A 542 -5.14 3.04 -5.17
C ASP A 542 -4.75 3.89 -3.94
N SER A 543 -4.48 5.19 -4.11
CA SER A 543 -4.12 6.06 -2.98
C SER A 543 -5.31 6.35 -2.07
N THR A 544 -6.50 6.54 -2.63
CA THR A 544 -7.74 6.69 -1.84
C THR A 544 -8.08 5.40 -1.10
N ALA A 545 -7.94 4.25 -1.75
CA ALA A 545 -8.16 2.95 -1.12
C ALA A 545 -7.20 2.73 0.06
N ARG A 546 -5.91 3.03 -0.08
CA ARG A 546 -4.93 2.97 1.02
C ARG A 546 -5.30 3.88 2.18
N MET A 547 -5.78 5.10 1.91
CA MET A 547 -6.25 6.02 2.96
C MET A 547 -7.43 5.44 3.73
N LEU A 548 -8.46 4.93 3.03
CA LEU A 548 -9.63 4.33 3.67
C LEU A 548 -9.25 3.10 4.51
N VAL A 549 -8.36 2.25 3.98
CA VAL A 549 -7.87 1.07 4.71
C VAL A 549 -7.01 1.49 5.91
N ALA A 550 -6.17 2.52 5.80
CA ALA A 550 -5.40 3.04 6.92
C ALA A 550 -6.30 3.50 8.08
N LEU A 551 -7.42 4.16 7.77
CA LEU A 551 -8.42 4.54 8.78
C LEU A 551 -9.08 3.32 9.43
N ILE A 552 -9.43 2.28 8.65
CA ILE A 552 -9.94 1.01 9.19
C ILE A 552 -8.91 0.35 10.10
N VAL A 553 -7.64 0.32 9.69
CA VAL A 553 -6.55 -0.24 10.47
C VAL A 553 -6.39 0.49 11.80
N ALA A 554 -6.38 1.82 11.79
CA ALA A 554 -6.27 2.62 13.01
C ALA A 554 -7.48 2.46 13.95
N THR A 555 -8.70 2.37 13.41
CA THR A 555 -9.93 2.37 14.21
C THR A 555 -10.39 0.98 14.65
N ILE A 556 -10.01 -0.08 13.94
CA ILE A 556 -10.46 -1.45 14.22
C ILE A 556 -9.27 -2.35 14.55
N THR A 557 -8.27 -2.40 13.68
CA THR A 557 -7.15 -3.35 13.76
C THR A 557 -6.24 -3.06 14.96
N VAL A 558 -5.87 -1.80 15.18
CA VAL A 558 -5.03 -1.41 16.34
C VAL A 558 -5.73 -1.71 17.67
N PRO A 559 -6.99 -1.26 17.93
CA PRO A 559 -7.71 -1.63 19.14
C PRO A 559 -7.82 -3.15 19.30
N ARG A 560 -8.03 -3.88 18.20
CA ARG A 560 -8.11 -5.34 18.26
C ARG A 560 -6.82 -5.96 18.81
N CYS A 561 -5.65 -5.53 18.34
CA CYS A 561 -4.37 -5.98 18.89
C CYS A 561 -4.27 -5.64 20.39
N LEU A 562 -4.54 -4.40 20.78
CA LEU A 562 -4.44 -3.93 22.17
C LEU A 562 -5.27 -4.81 23.12
N PHE A 563 -6.57 -4.98 22.84
CA PHE A 563 -7.46 -5.75 23.71
C PHE A 563 -7.15 -7.25 23.67
N SER A 564 -6.71 -7.80 22.54
CA SER A 564 -6.35 -9.23 22.44
C SER A 564 -5.10 -9.55 23.24
N THR A 565 -4.05 -8.70 23.19
CA THR A 565 -2.87 -8.86 24.04
C THR A 565 -3.22 -8.72 25.52
N SER A 566 -4.05 -7.73 25.89
CA SER A 566 -4.52 -7.56 27.28
C SER A 566 -5.26 -8.79 27.79
N CYS A 567 -6.05 -9.46 26.94
CA CYS A 567 -6.71 -10.72 27.29
C CYS A 567 -5.72 -11.84 27.55
N CYS A 568 -4.69 -11.99 26.72
CA CYS A 568 -3.62 -12.96 26.97
C CYS A 568 -2.88 -12.65 28.27
N GLY A 569 -2.59 -11.37 28.56
CA GLY A 569 -1.97 -10.94 29.81
C GLY A 569 -2.81 -11.25 31.04
N LEU A 570 -4.11 -11.03 30.96
CA LEU A 570 -5.07 -11.38 32.00
C LEU A 570 -5.03 -12.89 32.28
N LEU A 571 -5.25 -13.71 31.25
CA LEU A 571 -5.23 -15.18 31.36
C LEU A 571 -3.89 -15.68 31.91
N LEU A 572 -2.77 -15.12 31.44
CA LEU A 572 -1.42 -15.45 31.90
C LEU A 572 -1.25 -15.19 33.39
N SER A 573 -1.74 -14.04 33.87
CA SER A 573 -1.61 -13.69 35.29
C SER A 573 -2.41 -14.61 36.20
N PHE A 574 -3.61 -15.03 35.80
CA PHE A 574 -4.42 -16.00 36.54
C PHE A 574 -3.80 -17.40 36.50
N SER A 575 -3.35 -17.88 35.35
CA SER A 575 -2.70 -19.18 35.23
C SER A 575 -1.39 -19.25 36.02
N LEU A 576 -0.62 -18.16 36.05
CA LEU A 576 0.59 -18.06 36.87
C LEU A 576 0.25 -18.08 38.38
N GLU A 577 -0.79 -17.35 38.79
CA GLU A 577 -1.25 -17.38 40.18
C GLU A 577 -1.69 -18.79 40.60
N ASP A 578 -2.42 -19.50 39.75
CA ASP A 578 -2.85 -20.87 40.01
C ASP A 578 -1.67 -21.85 40.08
N ALA A 579 -0.69 -21.71 39.18
CA ALA A 579 0.53 -22.51 39.19
C ALA A 579 1.36 -22.28 40.47
N LEU A 580 1.48 -21.03 40.93
CA LEU A 580 2.20 -20.69 42.17
C LEU A 580 1.45 -21.13 43.44
N ARG A 581 0.11 -21.17 43.40
CA ARG A 581 -0.71 -21.63 44.53
C ARG A 581 -0.70 -23.14 44.70
N GLN A 582 -0.48 -23.89 43.62
CA GLN A 582 -0.25 -25.33 43.67
C GLN A 582 1.12 -25.60 44.30
N LYS A 583 1.20 -25.52 45.64
CA LYS A 583 2.28 -26.18 46.38
C LYS A 583 2.30 -27.65 45.94
N PRO A 584 3.47 -28.28 45.79
CA PRO A 584 3.54 -29.73 45.65
C PRO A 584 2.97 -30.30 46.95
N LEU A 585 1.67 -30.63 46.94
CA LEU A 585 1.12 -31.59 47.89
C LEU A 585 1.91 -32.85 47.60
N THR A 586 2.91 -33.08 48.44
CA THR A 586 3.70 -34.29 48.42
C THR A 586 2.73 -35.46 48.29
N SER A 587 2.92 -36.26 47.24
CA SER A 587 2.05 -37.38 46.83
C SER A 587 1.64 -38.31 47.99
N ALA A 588 2.39 -38.27 49.10
CA ALA A 588 2.09 -38.95 50.35
C ALA A 588 0.74 -38.57 51.01
N THR A 589 0.22 -37.35 50.86
CA THR A 589 -1.02 -36.96 51.58
C THR A 589 -2.31 -37.30 50.83
N MET A 590 -2.28 -37.39 49.48
CA MET A 590 -3.46 -37.85 48.70
C MET A 590 -3.65 -39.38 48.76
N ALA A 591 -2.61 -40.15 49.06
CA ALA A 591 -2.70 -41.60 49.17
C ALA A 591 -3.43 -42.10 50.45
N MET A 592 -3.70 -41.22 51.43
CA MET A 592 -4.33 -41.60 52.71
C MET A 592 -5.81 -41.21 52.86
N LEU A 593 -6.43 -40.59 51.85
CA LEU A 593 -7.86 -40.27 51.93
C LEU A 593 -8.71 -41.41 51.35
N PRO A 594 -9.63 -42.00 52.14
CA PRO A 594 -10.45 -43.12 51.71
C PRO A 594 -11.41 -42.73 50.58
N ASN A 595 -11.61 -43.66 49.65
CA ASN A 595 -12.46 -43.61 48.46
C ASN A 595 -13.95 -43.25 48.75
N GLY A 596 -14.23 -42.00 49.10
CA GLY A 596 -15.60 -41.46 49.06
C GLY A 596 -15.92 -40.99 47.65
N GLY A 597 -16.97 -41.52 47.03
CA GLY A 597 -17.44 -41.26 45.65
C GLY A 597 -17.93 -39.82 45.37
N GLY A 598 -17.20 -38.81 45.81
CA GLY A 598 -17.42 -37.41 45.48
C GLY A 598 -16.87 -37.10 44.09
N ALA A 599 -17.68 -36.38 43.30
CA ALA A 599 -17.39 -35.92 41.95
C ALA A 599 -15.91 -35.58 41.74
N LYS A 600 -15.27 -36.22 40.75
CA LYS A 600 -13.91 -35.90 40.31
C LYS A 600 -13.82 -34.38 40.15
N PRO A 601 -12.92 -33.68 40.87
CA PRO A 601 -12.73 -32.25 40.66
C PRO A 601 -12.28 -32.05 39.21
N SER A 602 -13.20 -31.61 38.34
CA SER A 602 -12.97 -31.40 36.91
C SER A 602 -12.08 -30.20 36.61
N LYS A 603 -11.38 -29.67 37.62
CA LYS A 603 -10.38 -28.62 37.42
C LYS A 603 -9.13 -29.30 36.87
N GLN A 604 -9.05 -29.42 35.54
CA GLN A 604 -7.77 -29.62 34.89
C GLN A 604 -6.83 -28.51 35.40
N PRO A 605 -5.73 -28.84 36.08
CA PRO A 605 -4.75 -27.82 36.48
C PRO A 605 -4.25 -27.11 35.23
N HIS A 606 -4.00 -25.80 35.33
CA HIS A 606 -3.32 -25.06 34.27
C HIS A 606 -1.91 -25.65 34.10
N ASP A 607 -1.75 -26.44 33.04
CA ASP A 607 -0.49 -27.08 32.72
C ASP A 607 0.57 -26.03 32.34
N THR A 608 1.84 -26.30 32.64
CA THR A 608 3.00 -25.49 32.24
C THR A 608 2.99 -25.18 30.73
N VAL A 609 2.52 -26.12 29.92
CA VAL A 609 2.33 -25.96 28.47
C VAL A 609 1.36 -24.82 28.14
N TYR A 610 0.29 -24.66 28.91
CA TYR A 610 -0.69 -23.59 28.70
C TYR A 610 -0.09 -22.20 28.93
N LEU A 611 0.76 -22.07 29.94
CA LEU A 611 1.47 -20.83 30.24
C LEU A 611 2.40 -20.43 29.08
N VAL A 612 3.15 -21.38 28.54
CA VAL A 612 4.02 -21.15 27.37
C VAL A 612 3.19 -20.70 26.16
N ILE A 613 2.04 -21.34 25.91
CA ILE A 613 1.13 -20.97 24.83
C ILE A 613 0.60 -19.53 25.01
N LEU A 614 0.23 -19.13 26.23
CA LEU A 614 -0.26 -17.78 26.52
C LEU A 614 0.82 -16.72 26.29
N VAL A 615 2.06 -16.98 26.72
CA VAL A 615 3.21 -16.09 26.48
C VAL A 615 3.48 -15.97 24.97
N ALA A 616 3.53 -17.09 24.26
CA ALA A 616 3.74 -17.10 22.81
C ALA A 616 2.61 -16.35 22.06
N SER A 617 1.36 -16.52 22.50
CA SER A 617 0.21 -15.81 21.95
C SER A 617 0.26 -14.31 22.21
N ALA A 618 0.63 -13.88 23.42
CA ALA A 618 0.83 -12.47 23.72
C ALA A 618 1.94 -11.87 22.85
N GLY A 619 3.05 -12.59 22.68
CA GLY A 619 4.13 -12.23 21.75
C GLY A 619 3.66 -12.11 20.30
N ALA A 620 2.81 -13.03 19.84
CA ALA A 620 2.22 -12.98 18.51
C ALA A 620 1.38 -11.71 18.31
N TRP A 621 0.51 -11.33 19.27
CA TRP A 621 -0.27 -10.10 19.17
C TRP A 621 0.58 -8.82 19.24
N LEU A 622 1.64 -8.80 20.04
CA LEU A 622 2.62 -7.71 20.04
C LEU A 622 3.27 -7.55 18.66
N PHE A 623 3.67 -8.67 18.04
CA PHE A 623 4.23 -8.66 16.70
C PHE A 623 3.20 -8.23 15.65
N GLN A 624 1.93 -8.65 15.77
CA GLN A 624 0.86 -8.16 14.89
C GLN A 624 0.72 -6.64 14.98
N ALA A 625 0.72 -6.08 16.19
CA ALA A 625 0.67 -4.64 16.40
C ALA A 625 1.87 -3.91 15.77
N ALA A 626 3.08 -4.46 15.93
CA ALA A 626 4.29 -3.95 15.28
C ALA A 626 4.17 -4.00 13.74
N SER A 627 3.69 -5.12 13.19
CA SER A 627 3.50 -5.31 11.75
C SER A 627 2.52 -4.30 11.15
N VAL A 628 1.48 -3.93 11.91
CA VAL A 628 0.51 -2.90 11.53
C VAL A 628 1.13 -1.51 11.56
N GLY A 629 2.00 -1.22 12.54
CA GLY A 629 2.76 0.04 12.59
C GLY A 629 3.64 0.23 11.35
N VAL A 630 4.38 -0.81 10.96
CA VAL A 630 5.18 -0.85 9.72
C VAL A 630 4.29 -0.61 8.50
N LEU A 631 3.17 -1.33 8.40
CA LEU A 631 2.26 -1.26 7.26
C LEU A 631 1.70 0.16 7.06
N LEU A 632 1.28 0.82 8.14
CA LEU A 632 0.77 2.20 8.10
C LEU A 632 1.86 3.21 7.75
N ALA A 633 3.06 3.05 8.32
CA ALA A 633 4.18 3.95 8.06
C ALA A 633 4.64 3.86 6.59
N ASP A 634 5.00 2.66 6.15
CA ASP A 634 5.68 2.41 4.86
C ASP A 634 4.73 2.53 3.67
N LEU A 635 3.51 2.00 3.79
CA LEU A 635 2.60 1.90 2.65
C LEU A 635 1.59 3.05 2.58
N PHE A 636 1.46 3.88 3.62
CA PHE A 636 0.55 5.02 3.62
C PHE A 636 1.18 6.34 4.04
N CYS A 637 1.72 6.45 5.26
CA CYS A 637 2.17 7.75 5.78
C CYS A 637 3.33 8.33 4.95
N VAL A 638 4.35 7.53 4.65
CA VAL A 638 5.50 7.98 3.85
C VAL A 638 5.10 8.30 2.41
N PRO A 639 4.41 7.42 1.65
CA PRO A 639 3.94 7.75 0.30
C PRO A 639 3.04 8.99 0.24
N LEU A 640 2.14 9.16 1.23
CA LEU A 640 1.26 10.32 1.29
C LEU A 640 2.04 11.60 1.61
N ALA A 641 2.98 11.55 2.56
CA ALA A 641 3.86 12.68 2.86
C ALA A 641 4.66 13.10 1.62
N TYR A 642 5.19 12.12 0.89
CA TYR A 642 5.93 12.37 -0.34
C TYR A 642 5.05 13.06 -1.40
N SER A 643 3.80 12.60 -1.57
CA SER A 643 2.81 13.23 -2.45
C SER A 643 2.47 14.66 -2.03
N MET A 644 2.24 14.91 -0.73
CA MET A 644 1.97 16.26 -0.20
C MET A 644 3.16 17.20 -0.35
N HIS A 645 4.38 16.67 -0.29
CA HIS A 645 5.61 17.45 -0.42
C HIS A 645 5.89 17.95 -1.84
N ARG A 646 5.03 17.66 -2.82
CA ARG A 646 5.18 18.19 -4.19
C ARG A 646 4.94 19.70 -4.28
N ALA A 647 4.26 20.28 -3.29
CA ALA A 647 3.95 21.71 -3.23
C ALA A 647 4.68 22.43 -2.08
N THR A 648 5.55 21.74 -1.34
CA THR A 648 6.19 22.30 -0.16
C THR A 648 7.71 22.06 -0.19
N THR A 649 8.45 23.02 0.36
CA THR A 649 9.90 22.93 0.52
C THR A 649 10.28 22.13 1.76
N GLY A 650 11.47 21.51 1.75
CA GLY A 650 12.11 20.95 2.95
C GLY A 650 12.14 19.43 3.00
N ASP A 651 12.06 18.87 4.21
CA ASP A 651 12.08 17.43 4.43
C ASP A 651 10.65 16.86 4.49
N THR A 652 10.48 15.65 3.99
CA THR A 652 9.23 14.88 4.05
C THR A 652 8.95 14.30 5.44
N LEU A 653 9.99 14.12 6.26
CA LEU A 653 9.91 13.46 7.57
C LEU A 653 8.89 14.10 8.53
N PRO A 654 8.84 15.43 8.75
CA PRO A 654 7.86 16.02 9.66
C PRO A 654 6.42 15.79 9.21
N THR A 655 6.18 15.79 7.89
CA THR A 655 4.86 15.53 7.32
C THR A 655 4.46 14.06 7.51
N ALA A 656 5.38 13.13 7.26
CA ALA A 656 5.15 11.70 7.48
C ALA A 656 4.87 11.40 8.96
N LEU A 657 5.61 12.03 9.88
CA LEU A 657 5.38 11.92 11.32
C LEU A 657 3.99 12.47 11.70
N ALA A 658 3.64 13.66 11.22
CA ALA A 658 2.33 14.26 11.47
C ALA A 658 1.20 13.36 10.97
N LEU A 659 1.31 12.79 9.77
CA LEU A 659 0.33 11.86 9.21
C LEU A 659 0.20 10.59 10.04
N PHE A 660 1.31 10.02 10.50
CA PHE A 660 1.30 8.83 11.36
C PHE A 660 0.64 9.10 12.72
N LEU A 661 0.96 10.25 13.33
CA LEU A 661 0.36 10.68 14.59
C LEU A 661 -1.15 10.91 14.43
N VAL A 662 -1.57 11.67 13.41
CA VAL A 662 -2.99 11.93 13.11
C VAL A 662 -3.73 10.61 12.89
N THR A 663 -3.21 9.73 12.04
CA THR A 663 -3.82 8.42 11.75
C THR A 663 -3.98 7.58 13.01
N THR A 664 -2.94 7.55 13.86
CA THR A 664 -3.00 6.88 15.16
C THR A 664 -4.04 7.50 16.09
N SER A 665 -4.11 8.84 16.14
CA SER A 665 -5.07 9.58 16.97
C SER A 665 -6.52 9.30 16.58
N VAL A 666 -6.82 9.03 15.31
CA VAL A 666 -8.18 8.66 14.87
C VAL A 666 -8.69 7.39 15.56
N GLY A 667 -7.79 6.46 15.94
CA GLY A 667 -8.15 5.24 16.66
C GLY A 667 -8.42 5.44 18.16
N LEU A 668 -7.91 6.51 18.77
CA LEU A 668 -7.97 6.72 20.23
C LEU A 668 -9.39 6.81 20.79
N PRO A 669 -10.36 7.52 20.17
CA PRO A 669 -11.73 7.56 20.68
C PRO A 669 -12.37 6.18 20.80
N ALA A 670 -12.09 5.27 19.85
CA ALA A 670 -12.60 3.90 19.90
C ALA A 670 -11.99 3.13 21.08
N ILE A 671 -10.67 3.25 21.29
CA ILE A 671 -9.95 2.62 22.41
C ILE A 671 -10.52 3.11 23.76
N VAL A 672 -10.66 4.43 23.93
CA VAL A 672 -11.20 5.04 25.15
C VAL A 672 -12.63 4.59 25.39
N ASN A 673 -13.48 4.60 24.36
CA ASN A 673 -14.87 4.14 24.49
C ASN A 673 -14.97 2.68 24.93
N HIS A 674 -14.11 1.80 24.40
CA HIS A 674 -14.06 0.40 24.84
C HIS A 674 -13.54 0.27 26.27
N ALA A 675 -12.49 1.01 26.65
CA ALA A 675 -11.95 1.02 28.00
C ALA A 675 -12.99 1.51 29.04
N VAL A 676 -13.72 2.58 28.73
CA VAL A 676 -14.80 3.11 29.58
C VAL A 676 -15.94 2.09 29.72
N ARG A 677 -16.30 1.37 28.65
CA ARG A 677 -17.32 0.31 28.74
C ARG A 677 -16.88 -0.82 29.66
N VAL A 678 -15.63 -1.26 29.56
CA VAL A 678 -15.06 -2.27 30.46
C VAL A 678 -15.08 -1.78 31.91
N ALA A 679 -14.70 -0.53 32.15
CA ALA A 679 -14.67 0.05 33.50
C ALA A 679 -16.07 0.21 34.13
N LYS A 680 -17.11 0.40 33.31
CA LYS A 680 -18.50 0.55 33.76
C LYS A 680 -19.23 -0.77 33.97
N GLU A 681 -18.70 -1.88 33.48
CA GLU A 681 -19.41 -3.16 33.56
C GLU A 681 -19.45 -3.63 35.03
N PRO A 682 -20.64 -3.87 35.60
CA PRO A 682 -20.76 -4.17 37.01
C PRO A 682 -20.01 -5.46 37.33
N VAL A 683 -19.13 -5.39 38.33
CA VAL A 683 -18.53 -6.58 38.92
C VAL A 683 -19.67 -7.34 39.57
N VAL A 684 -20.17 -8.39 38.91
CA VAL A 684 -21.14 -9.29 39.52
C VAL A 684 -20.44 -9.92 40.71
N GLU A 685 -20.72 -9.40 41.90
CA GLU A 685 -20.29 -10.02 43.14
C GLU A 685 -20.90 -11.41 43.16
N VAL A 686 -20.05 -12.43 43.06
CA VAL A 686 -20.48 -13.80 43.30
C VAL A 686 -20.95 -13.79 44.75
N PRO A 687 -22.24 -14.01 45.04
CA PRO A 687 -22.70 -13.98 46.42
C PRO A 687 -21.86 -14.98 47.20
N ASP A 688 -21.13 -14.47 48.19
CA ASP A 688 -20.34 -15.28 49.09
C ASP A 688 -21.26 -16.39 49.58
N LYS A 689 -20.95 -17.65 49.26
CA LYS A 689 -21.61 -18.81 49.85
C LYS A 689 -21.20 -18.91 51.32
N LYS A 690 -21.65 -17.94 52.12
CA LYS A 690 -21.81 -18.07 53.56
C LYS A 690 -23.28 -18.36 53.79
N ASN A 691 -23.60 -19.65 53.77
CA ASN A 691 -24.61 -20.33 54.59
C ASN A 691 -24.49 -21.83 54.38
#